data_AF-A0A7Z9E4T3-F1
#
_entry.id   AF-A0A7Z9E4T3-F1
#
_cell.length_a   1.000
_cell.length_b   1.000
_cell.length_c   1.000
_cell.angle_alpha   90.00
_cell.angle_beta   90.00
_cell.angle_gamma   90.00
#
_symmetry.space_group_name_H-M   'P 1'
#
loop_
_entity.id
_entity.type
_entity.pdbx_description
1 polymer ?
#
loop_
_entity_poly.entity_id
_entity_poly.type
_entity_poly.pdbx_seq_one_letter_code
_entity_poly.pdbx_strand_id
1 'polypeptide(L)'
;MLQANGLFNESFYLAQNPDVAAAVASGIIANGFQHFIESGQFQVRQPSPLYDESYYLAANPDVAQLVNSGAFASGFQHYINLGQFENRNPSVLFDSTYYLTENPALVPIIAQGNFTGIEHFVAFGQFEDRSPTALYNSKYYLAQNPDVAFAVARDELTGIQHYINFGAAQNRQFSPFIQPQGSSFPNRVATGDTTPTSTVFLTRSSAPGTVSLEYANNLNFINPLGILYTTVTDITKPVKLSANNLTPNTQYFYRFTNAEGGSSVGSFRTPATLETQQGLRFGATADGQGELMPYISLNNVPERNLDFFVPLGNTISADTISPDLPGVQQAVTSLDFRTKYNEIVSPRLDLNPWANLQASTTFYGTWNDQNLITGFAGGEIPALSAQQLFFGTEGQFINNTDQFNLGLQSWKEYNPIGNQVYGETGDPRTANQEKLYRYQQFGNDGALFILDVRSFRDAPLPQVPDPALDSQINQFLATSFDPNRTLLGKAQLEDLKINLLDSQNAGINWKFIFSTVPIQNLGLYDSANRWEGYAAERRDLLQFIDQNNIENVVFVSGGAGGTIVNELSYQLNFDQPQIPTDAIEITVGSIGYQLDLSSNFIPGTWGSEIMNFSSIDTISQDAKDIYADLDTASSQDQFVQMILNNQLNQLGYDPIGLDETKVNAELIKGSYFAVHNFGWTEFIIDPQTQKLQVNVYGIDPYTQTDIQSIPADIINRQPEIISQFVIDSV
;
A
#
# COMPACT_ATOMS: atom_id res chain seq x y z
N MET A 1 -34.74 5.31 -28.27
CA MET A 1 -34.53 6.19 -27.11
C MET A 1 -35.08 5.54 -25.86
N LEU A 2 -34.23 5.38 -24.84
CA LEU A 2 -34.59 4.79 -23.55
C LEU A 2 -35.72 5.59 -22.90
N GLN A 3 -36.82 4.91 -22.59
CA GLN A 3 -37.97 5.45 -21.87
C GLN A 3 -37.91 5.00 -20.40
N ALA A 4 -38.72 5.62 -19.54
CA ALA A 4 -38.72 5.34 -18.11
C ALA A 4 -38.92 3.85 -17.77
N ASN A 5 -39.73 3.12 -18.53
CA ASN A 5 -39.95 1.68 -18.33
C ASN A 5 -38.70 0.83 -18.64
N GLY A 6 -37.82 1.28 -19.54
CA GLY A 6 -36.59 0.59 -19.90
C GLY A 6 -35.51 0.69 -18.82
N LEU A 7 -35.57 1.72 -17.98
CA LEU A 7 -34.64 1.91 -16.85
C LEU A 7 -35.22 1.44 -15.51
N PHE A 8 -36.44 0.89 -15.52
CA PHE A 8 -37.13 0.43 -14.32
C PHE A 8 -36.98 -1.10 -14.18
N ASN A 9 -36.64 -1.56 -12.98
CA ASN A 9 -36.54 -2.98 -12.66
C ASN A 9 -37.56 -3.33 -11.58
N GLU A 10 -38.65 -4.02 -11.96
CA GLU A 10 -39.75 -4.36 -11.06
C GLU A 10 -39.30 -5.21 -9.86
N SER A 11 -38.50 -6.25 -10.11
CA SER A 11 -38.00 -7.14 -9.05
C SER A 11 -37.17 -6.39 -8.02
N PHE A 12 -36.23 -5.56 -8.47
CA PHE A 12 -35.43 -4.69 -7.61
C PHE A 12 -36.30 -3.68 -6.85
N TYR A 13 -37.20 -3.00 -7.55
CA TYR A 13 -38.02 -1.95 -6.96
C TYR A 13 -38.91 -2.48 -5.84
N LEU A 14 -39.61 -3.60 -6.07
CA LEU A 14 -40.46 -4.20 -5.05
C LEU A 14 -39.64 -4.77 -3.88
N ALA A 15 -38.45 -5.31 -4.14
CA ALA A 15 -37.57 -5.80 -3.07
C ALA A 15 -37.07 -4.67 -2.15
N GLN A 16 -36.75 -3.50 -2.72
CA GLN A 16 -36.31 -2.32 -1.96
C GLN A 16 -37.46 -1.54 -1.32
N ASN A 17 -38.71 -1.78 -1.75
CA ASN A 17 -39.89 -1.06 -1.29
C ASN A 17 -40.98 -2.02 -0.80
N PRO A 18 -40.83 -2.62 0.40
CA PRO A 18 -41.77 -3.62 0.92
C PRO A 18 -43.21 -3.09 1.06
N ASP A 19 -43.37 -1.79 1.29
CA ASP A 19 -44.66 -1.10 1.33
C ASP A 19 -45.37 -1.15 -0.04
N VAL A 20 -44.62 -0.91 -1.12
CA VAL A 20 -45.13 -0.99 -2.50
C VAL A 20 -45.39 -2.45 -2.88
N ALA A 21 -44.50 -3.37 -2.51
CA ALA A 21 -44.70 -4.80 -2.73
C ALA A 21 -46.02 -5.30 -2.12
N ALA A 22 -46.35 -4.86 -0.89
CA ALA A 22 -47.62 -5.17 -0.25
C ALA A 22 -48.83 -4.54 -0.98
N ALA A 23 -48.70 -3.31 -1.47
CA ALA A 23 -49.74 -2.63 -2.24
C ALA A 23 -50.01 -3.32 -3.60
N VAL A 24 -48.96 -3.79 -4.28
CA VAL A 24 -49.08 -4.55 -5.53
C VAL A 24 -49.69 -5.93 -5.26
N ALA A 25 -49.23 -6.64 -4.23
CA ALA A 25 -49.76 -7.96 -3.88
C ALA A 25 -51.26 -7.93 -3.48
N SER A 26 -51.73 -6.81 -2.93
CA SER A 26 -53.15 -6.59 -2.59
C SER A 26 -53.98 -6.00 -3.73
N GLY A 27 -53.37 -5.72 -4.89
CA GLY A 27 -54.05 -5.15 -6.06
C GLY A 27 -54.45 -3.68 -5.92
N ILE A 28 -53.89 -2.96 -4.94
CA ILE A 28 -54.12 -1.51 -4.75
C ILE A 28 -53.44 -0.72 -5.87
N ILE A 29 -52.24 -1.15 -6.28
CA ILE A 29 -51.47 -0.59 -7.40
C ILE A 29 -51.19 -1.74 -8.38
N ALA A 30 -51.19 -1.47 -9.68
CA ALA A 30 -51.03 -2.53 -10.67
C ALA A 30 -49.61 -3.15 -10.69
N ASN A 31 -48.59 -2.34 -10.47
CA ASN A 31 -47.18 -2.73 -10.43
C ASN A 31 -46.30 -1.63 -9.80
N GLY A 32 -45.05 -1.96 -9.51
CA GLY A 32 -44.05 -1.04 -8.99
C GLY A 32 -43.76 0.12 -9.94
N PHE A 33 -43.74 -0.11 -11.26
CA PHE A 33 -43.49 0.95 -12.24
C PHE A 33 -44.54 2.07 -12.16
N GLN A 34 -45.82 1.71 -12.04
CA GLN A 34 -46.91 2.67 -11.84
C GLN A 34 -46.65 3.49 -10.57
N HIS A 35 -46.37 2.83 -9.45
CA HIS A 35 -46.06 3.53 -8.20
C HIS A 35 -44.85 4.48 -8.35
N PHE A 36 -43.79 4.04 -9.03
CA PHE A 36 -42.59 4.86 -9.21
C PHE A 36 -42.88 6.12 -10.01
N ILE A 37 -43.59 6.01 -11.13
CA ILE A 37 -43.95 7.17 -11.97
C ILE A 37 -44.91 8.11 -11.23
N GLU A 38 -45.91 7.59 -10.54
CA GLU A 38 -46.94 8.41 -9.88
C GLU A 38 -46.47 8.99 -8.54
N SER A 39 -45.46 8.40 -7.89
CA SER A 39 -45.07 8.77 -6.53
C SER A 39 -43.59 8.56 -6.22
N GLY A 40 -43.03 7.39 -6.55
CA GLY A 40 -41.69 6.99 -6.08
C GLY A 40 -40.54 7.87 -6.56
N GLN A 41 -40.59 8.38 -7.79
CA GLN A 41 -39.57 9.29 -8.33
C GLN A 41 -39.48 10.63 -7.58
N PHE A 42 -40.52 11.02 -6.84
CA PHE A 42 -40.54 12.24 -6.01
C PHE A 42 -40.13 11.96 -4.56
N GLN A 43 -39.87 10.71 -4.22
CA GLN A 43 -39.53 10.23 -2.87
C GLN A 43 -38.09 9.72 -2.79
N VAL A 44 -37.24 10.06 -3.78
CA VAL A 44 -35.85 9.59 -3.87
C VAL A 44 -35.75 8.06 -3.90
N ARG A 45 -36.81 7.36 -4.34
CA ARG A 45 -36.79 5.91 -4.48
C ARG A 45 -36.03 5.51 -5.73
N GLN A 46 -35.22 4.47 -5.63
CA GLN A 46 -34.38 4.00 -6.72
C GLN A 46 -35.16 3.04 -7.66
N PRO A 47 -35.34 3.33 -8.96
CA PRO A 47 -36.12 2.48 -9.88
C PRO A 47 -35.37 1.23 -10.37
N SER A 48 -34.04 1.27 -10.38
CA SER A 48 -33.16 0.14 -10.72
C SER A 48 -31.72 0.42 -10.26
N PRO A 49 -30.84 -0.58 -10.22
CA PRO A 49 -29.41 -0.36 -9.95
C PRO A 49 -28.71 0.57 -10.95
N LEU A 50 -29.32 0.82 -12.12
CA LEU A 50 -28.77 1.66 -13.18
C LEU A 50 -29.11 3.14 -13.02
N TYR A 51 -30.02 3.53 -12.13
CA TYR A 51 -30.33 4.92 -11.83
C TYR A 51 -30.44 5.15 -10.33
N ASP A 52 -29.72 6.14 -9.80
CA ASP A 52 -29.78 6.56 -8.40
C ASP A 52 -29.98 8.09 -8.33
N GLU A 53 -31.12 8.51 -7.79
CA GLU A 53 -31.51 9.93 -7.69
C GLU A 53 -30.52 10.74 -6.84
N SER A 54 -30.08 10.19 -5.71
CA SER A 54 -29.15 10.87 -4.80
C SER A 54 -27.78 11.04 -5.45
N TYR A 55 -27.27 9.97 -6.06
CA TYR A 55 -26.02 10.01 -6.83
C TYR A 55 -26.11 11.00 -7.99
N TYR A 56 -27.19 10.94 -8.78
CA TYR A 56 -27.34 11.76 -9.97
C TYR A 56 -27.40 13.25 -9.63
N LEU A 57 -28.15 13.65 -8.60
CA LEU A 57 -28.23 15.05 -8.18
C LEU A 57 -26.94 15.53 -7.52
N ALA A 58 -26.26 14.69 -6.75
CA ALA A 58 -24.96 15.03 -6.15
C ALA A 58 -23.88 15.25 -7.21
N ALA A 59 -23.85 14.41 -8.24
CA ALA A 59 -22.91 14.52 -9.37
C ALA A 59 -23.26 15.68 -10.33
N ASN A 60 -24.50 16.18 -10.30
CA ASN A 60 -25.00 17.22 -11.21
C ASN A 60 -25.66 18.38 -10.45
N PRO A 61 -24.88 19.27 -9.79
CA PRO A 61 -25.42 20.36 -8.98
C PRO A 61 -26.31 21.34 -9.77
N ASP A 62 -26.06 21.49 -11.07
CA ASP A 62 -26.91 22.26 -11.98
C ASP A 62 -28.32 21.64 -12.11
N VAL A 63 -28.40 20.32 -12.22
CA VAL A 63 -29.69 19.60 -12.24
C VAL A 63 -30.37 19.66 -10.88
N ALA A 64 -29.62 19.52 -9.79
CA ALA A 64 -30.16 19.68 -8.44
C ALA A 64 -30.84 21.06 -8.25
N GLN A 65 -30.27 22.13 -8.80
CA GLN A 65 -30.90 23.46 -8.79
C GLN A 65 -32.18 23.52 -9.63
N LEU A 66 -32.22 22.83 -10.78
CA LEU A 66 -33.42 22.76 -11.62
C LEU A 66 -34.55 21.97 -10.94
N VAL A 67 -34.22 20.90 -10.23
CA VAL A 67 -35.20 20.14 -9.43
C VAL A 67 -35.70 21.00 -8.27
N ASN A 68 -34.81 21.65 -7.52
CA ASN A 68 -35.17 22.52 -6.39
C ASN A 68 -36.02 23.73 -6.79
N SER A 69 -35.85 24.25 -8.02
CA SER A 69 -36.66 25.34 -8.56
C SER A 69 -37.97 24.88 -9.21
N GLY A 70 -38.20 23.57 -9.29
CA GLY A 70 -39.39 22.97 -9.90
C GLY A 70 -39.39 22.96 -11.43
N ALA A 71 -38.26 23.26 -12.07
CA ALA A 71 -38.12 23.18 -13.53
C ALA A 71 -38.14 21.73 -14.04
N PHE A 72 -37.65 20.79 -13.22
CA PHE A 72 -37.85 19.36 -13.37
C PHE A 72 -38.48 18.79 -12.11
N ALA A 73 -39.34 17.77 -12.26
CA ALA A 73 -40.01 17.16 -11.13
C ALA A 73 -39.10 16.21 -10.32
N SER A 74 -38.05 15.68 -10.95
CA SER A 74 -37.04 14.80 -10.37
C SER A 74 -35.79 14.82 -11.25
N GLY A 75 -34.66 14.39 -10.69
CA GLY A 75 -33.46 14.05 -11.44
C GLY A 75 -33.74 12.97 -12.47
N PHE A 76 -34.57 11.98 -12.14
CA PHE A 76 -34.96 10.91 -13.06
C PHE A 76 -35.63 11.46 -14.32
N GLN A 77 -36.57 12.41 -14.15
CA GLN A 77 -37.23 13.07 -15.27
C GLN A 77 -36.25 13.86 -16.14
N HIS A 78 -35.28 14.54 -15.53
CA HIS A 78 -34.20 15.20 -16.25
C HIS A 78 -33.35 14.20 -17.03
N TYR A 79 -32.95 13.08 -16.42
CA TYR A 79 -32.10 12.09 -17.06
C TYR A 79 -32.76 11.46 -18.30
N ILE A 80 -34.03 11.07 -18.18
CA ILE A 80 -34.81 10.50 -19.30
C ILE A 80 -34.94 11.51 -20.44
N ASN A 81 -35.18 12.79 -20.15
CA ASN A 81 -35.40 13.80 -21.18
C ASN A 81 -34.11 14.32 -21.82
N LEU A 82 -33.06 14.52 -21.02
CA LEU A 82 -31.85 15.25 -21.40
C LEU A 82 -30.58 14.50 -21.01
N GLY A 83 -30.47 14.06 -19.75
CA GLY A 83 -29.19 13.58 -19.19
C GLY A 83 -28.56 12.40 -19.93
N GLN A 84 -29.35 11.47 -20.46
CA GLN A 84 -28.85 10.35 -21.27
C GLN A 84 -28.22 10.79 -22.61
N PHE A 85 -28.58 11.96 -23.14
CA PHE A 85 -28.02 12.56 -24.36
C PHE A 85 -26.84 13.48 -24.07
N GLU A 86 -26.71 13.91 -22.82
CA GLU A 86 -25.62 14.75 -22.31
C GLU A 86 -24.43 13.90 -21.79
N ASN A 87 -24.46 12.58 -22.00
CA ASN A 87 -23.49 11.62 -21.46
C ASN A 87 -23.32 11.69 -19.93
N ARG A 88 -24.37 12.06 -19.19
CA ARG A 88 -24.32 12.08 -17.72
C ARG A 88 -24.43 10.66 -17.16
N ASN A 89 -23.75 10.40 -16.05
CA ASN A 89 -23.79 9.10 -15.39
C ASN A 89 -24.99 9.01 -14.44
N PRO A 90 -25.94 8.07 -14.65
CA PRO A 90 -27.17 7.98 -13.85
C PRO A 90 -26.99 7.28 -12.50
N SER A 91 -25.93 6.49 -12.33
CA SER A 91 -25.60 5.76 -11.11
C SER A 91 -24.11 5.43 -11.10
N VAL A 92 -23.62 4.90 -9.98
CA VAL A 92 -22.27 4.34 -9.86
C VAL A 92 -22.06 3.09 -10.74
N LEU A 93 -23.15 2.39 -11.10
CA LEU A 93 -23.10 1.17 -11.90
C LEU A 93 -22.97 1.44 -13.41
N PHE A 94 -23.21 2.67 -13.88
CA PHE A 94 -23.11 2.99 -15.31
C PHE A 94 -22.32 4.29 -15.55
N ASP A 95 -21.21 4.16 -16.27
CA ASP A 95 -20.39 5.28 -16.73
C ASP A 95 -20.48 5.37 -18.25
N SER A 96 -21.11 6.45 -18.74
CA SER A 96 -21.35 6.68 -20.16
C SER A 96 -20.05 6.84 -20.93
N THR A 97 -19.05 7.53 -20.36
CA THR A 97 -17.76 7.73 -21.04
C THR A 97 -16.98 6.42 -21.11
N TYR A 98 -16.88 5.69 -19.99
CA TYR A 98 -16.24 4.39 -19.94
C TYR A 98 -16.89 3.41 -20.93
N TYR A 99 -18.21 3.29 -20.90
CA TYR A 99 -18.93 2.33 -21.74
C TYR A 99 -18.70 2.60 -23.23
N LEU A 100 -18.57 3.86 -23.65
CA LEU A 100 -18.28 4.20 -25.05
C LEU A 100 -16.82 4.00 -25.43
N THR A 101 -15.88 4.23 -24.50
CA THR A 101 -14.46 3.94 -24.70
C THR A 101 -14.22 2.44 -24.89
N GLU A 102 -14.84 1.60 -24.07
CA GLU A 102 -14.73 0.13 -24.18
C GLU A 102 -15.48 -0.44 -25.39
N ASN A 103 -16.39 0.34 -25.97
CA ASN A 103 -17.22 -0.08 -27.10
C ASN A 103 -17.13 0.93 -28.25
N PRO A 104 -15.94 1.14 -28.85
CA PRO A 104 -15.70 2.23 -29.79
C PRO A 104 -16.54 2.13 -31.07
N ALA A 105 -16.98 0.92 -31.43
CA ALA A 105 -17.91 0.70 -32.54
C ALA A 105 -19.28 1.37 -32.36
N LEU A 106 -19.67 1.70 -31.12
CA LEU A 106 -20.94 2.36 -30.80
C LEU A 106 -20.88 3.88 -30.99
N VAL A 107 -19.69 4.49 -30.86
CA VAL A 107 -19.49 5.95 -30.97
C VAL A 107 -20.11 6.53 -32.25
N PRO A 108 -19.83 6.01 -33.47
CA PRO A 108 -20.44 6.56 -34.69
C PRO A 108 -21.95 6.31 -34.79
N ILE A 109 -22.48 5.27 -34.14
CA ILE A 109 -23.92 4.95 -34.13
C ILE A 109 -24.67 5.91 -33.21
N ILE A 110 -24.09 6.22 -32.05
CA ILE A 110 -24.67 7.14 -31.05
C ILE A 110 -24.60 8.58 -31.55
N ALA A 111 -23.52 8.96 -32.24
CA ALA A 111 -23.39 10.27 -32.88
C ALA A 111 -24.49 10.57 -33.92
N GLN A 112 -25.14 9.53 -34.48
CA GLN A 112 -26.28 9.68 -35.38
C GLN A 112 -27.61 9.95 -34.66
N GLY A 113 -27.63 9.94 -33.32
CA GLY A 113 -28.81 10.24 -32.49
C GLY A 113 -29.85 9.12 -32.42
N ASN A 114 -29.53 7.91 -32.91
CA ASN A 114 -30.46 6.79 -32.95
C ASN A 114 -30.55 6.02 -31.61
N PHE A 115 -29.53 6.16 -30.77
CA PHE A 115 -29.34 5.35 -29.56
C PHE A 115 -28.40 6.06 -28.56
N THR A 116 -28.53 5.80 -27.27
CA THR A 116 -27.57 6.24 -26.25
C THR A 116 -26.75 5.07 -25.73
N GLY A 117 -25.63 5.35 -25.04
CA GLY A 117 -24.78 4.31 -24.45
C GLY A 117 -25.56 3.43 -23.46
N ILE A 118 -26.36 4.05 -22.59
CA ILE A 118 -27.18 3.30 -21.62
C ILE A 118 -28.31 2.51 -22.30
N GLU A 119 -28.91 3.03 -23.37
CA GLU A 119 -29.92 2.30 -24.13
C GLU A 119 -29.33 1.02 -24.73
N HIS A 120 -28.10 1.09 -25.25
CA HIS A 120 -27.39 -0.09 -25.72
C HIS A 120 -27.09 -1.08 -24.62
N PHE A 121 -26.61 -0.60 -23.49
CA PHE A 121 -26.30 -1.49 -22.39
C PHE A 121 -27.54 -2.25 -21.91
N VAL A 122 -28.66 -1.54 -21.72
CA VAL A 122 -29.93 -2.14 -21.29
C VAL A 122 -30.46 -3.14 -22.32
N ALA A 123 -30.41 -2.81 -23.62
CA ALA A 123 -30.98 -3.68 -24.66
C ALA A 123 -30.09 -4.86 -25.05
N PHE A 124 -28.76 -4.70 -24.98
CA PHE A 124 -27.80 -5.66 -25.52
C PHE A 124 -26.63 -5.91 -24.58
N GLY A 125 -25.96 -4.85 -24.10
CA GLY A 125 -24.68 -4.96 -23.41
C GLY A 125 -24.70 -5.84 -22.17
N GLN A 126 -25.76 -5.77 -21.36
CA GLN A 126 -25.90 -6.64 -20.19
C GLN A 126 -25.99 -8.13 -20.55
N PHE A 127 -26.51 -8.48 -21.74
CA PHE A 127 -26.62 -9.87 -22.21
C PHE A 127 -25.35 -10.36 -22.92
N GLU A 128 -24.42 -9.44 -23.20
CA GLU A 128 -23.11 -9.70 -23.81
C GLU A 128 -21.96 -9.64 -22.79
N ASP A 129 -22.30 -9.57 -21.49
CA ASP A 129 -21.39 -9.38 -20.35
C ASP A 129 -20.45 -8.17 -20.50
N ARG A 130 -20.91 -7.12 -21.19
CA ARG A 130 -20.15 -5.87 -21.32
C ARG A 130 -20.15 -5.14 -19.97
N SER A 131 -18.98 -4.72 -19.49
CA SER A 131 -18.89 -3.92 -18.26
C SER A 131 -19.53 -2.53 -18.45
N PRO A 132 -20.52 -2.14 -17.64
CA PRO A 132 -21.16 -0.82 -17.73
C PRO A 132 -20.36 0.31 -17.07
N THR A 133 -19.39 -0.03 -16.23
CA THR A 133 -18.52 0.88 -15.48
C THR A 133 -17.20 0.18 -15.21
N ALA A 134 -16.11 0.95 -15.08
CA ALA A 134 -14.81 0.40 -14.71
C ALA A 134 -14.83 -0.28 -13.32
N LEU A 135 -15.79 0.10 -12.46
CA LEU A 135 -15.97 -0.49 -11.14
C LEU A 135 -16.53 -1.92 -11.16
N TYR A 136 -17.10 -2.37 -12.27
CA TYR A 136 -17.66 -3.72 -12.42
C TYR A 136 -16.65 -4.64 -13.12
N ASN A 137 -16.13 -5.59 -12.36
CA ASN A 137 -15.31 -6.68 -12.89
C ASN A 137 -16.10 -7.99 -12.77
N SER A 138 -16.45 -8.60 -13.90
CA SER A 138 -17.23 -9.85 -13.96
C SER A 138 -16.52 -10.99 -13.21
N LYS A 139 -15.19 -11.12 -13.33
CA LYS A 139 -14.42 -12.14 -12.60
C LYS A 139 -14.49 -11.94 -11.09
N TYR A 140 -14.42 -10.68 -10.62
CA TYR A 140 -14.61 -10.35 -9.21
C TYR A 140 -16.01 -10.75 -8.74
N TYR A 141 -17.04 -10.31 -9.47
CA TYR A 141 -18.43 -10.61 -9.10
C TYR A 141 -18.69 -12.12 -9.04
N LEU A 142 -18.20 -12.90 -9.99
CA LEU A 142 -18.38 -14.35 -10.02
C LEU A 142 -17.56 -15.08 -8.95
N ALA A 143 -16.35 -14.60 -8.62
CA ALA A 143 -15.56 -15.15 -7.53
C ALA A 143 -16.26 -14.98 -6.17
N GLN A 144 -16.93 -13.85 -5.95
CA GLN A 144 -17.72 -13.60 -4.74
C GLN A 144 -19.07 -14.33 -4.73
N ASN A 145 -19.53 -14.82 -5.88
CA ASN A 145 -20.87 -15.40 -6.05
C ASN A 145 -20.81 -16.75 -6.81
N PRO A 146 -20.31 -17.82 -6.18
CA PRO A 146 -20.16 -19.12 -6.84
C PRO A 146 -21.47 -19.70 -7.39
N ASP A 147 -22.61 -19.40 -6.75
CA ASP A 147 -23.94 -19.78 -7.23
C ASP A 147 -24.26 -19.17 -8.60
N VAL A 148 -23.82 -17.93 -8.84
CA VAL A 148 -23.97 -17.22 -10.12
C VAL A 148 -22.98 -17.75 -11.14
N ALA A 149 -21.74 -18.05 -10.73
CA ALA A 149 -20.73 -18.63 -11.60
C ALA A 149 -21.21 -19.91 -12.28
N PHE A 150 -21.93 -20.79 -11.57
CA PHE A 150 -22.53 -21.98 -12.15
C PHE A 150 -23.64 -21.69 -13.17
N ALA A 151 -24.38 -20.59 -13.01
CA ALA A 151 -25.43 -20.20 -13.95
C ALA A 151 -24.85 -19.56 -15.23
N VAL A 152 -23.80 -18.74 -15.07
CA VAL A 152 -23.01 -18.20 -16.19
C VAL A 152 -22.39 -19.33 -17.00
N ALA A 153 -21.78 -20.33 -16.34
CA ALA A 153 -21.18 -21.48 -17.02
C ALA A 153 -22.19 -22.37 -17.78
N ARG A 154 -23.50 -22.18 -17.56
CA ARG A 154 -24.60 -22.88 -18.25
C ARG A 154 -25.30 -21.98 -19.27
N ASP A 155 -24.75 -20.81 -19.58
CA ASP A 155 -25.29 -19.80 -20.51
C ASP A 155 -26.72 -19.35 -20.15
N GLU A 156 -27.09 -19.36 -18.86
CA GLU A 156 -28.44 -18.96 -18.42
C GLU A 156 -28.61 -17.45 -18.30
N LEU A 157 -27.55 -16.76 -17.89
CA LEU A 157 -27.45 -15.31 -17.74
C LEU A 157 -25.99 -14.88 -17.63
N THR A 158 -25.72 -13.59 -17.78
CA THR A 158 -24.41 -13.00 -17.48
C THR A 158 -24.29 -12.61 -16.01
N GLY A 159 -23.07 -12.33 -15.54
CA GLY A 159 -22.85 -11.84 -14.18
C GLY A 159 -23.53 -10.50 -13.94
N ILE A 160 -23.43 -9.57 -14.90
CA ILE A 160 -24.00 -8.23 -14.75
C ILE A 160 -25.54 -8.27 -14.83
N GLN A 161 -26.10 -9.16 -15.66
CA GLN A 161 -27.54 -9.41 -15.69
C GLN A 161 -28.03 -9.95 -14.34
N HIS A 162 -27.29 -10.87 -13.71
CA HIS A 162 -27.63 -11.36 -12.37
C HIS A 162 -27.62 -10.21 -11.35
N TYR A 163 -26.57 -9.39 -11.36
CA TYR A 163 -26.44 -8.28 -10.42
C TYR A 163 -27.60 -7.29 -10.52
N ILE A 164 -27.94 -6.86 -11.74
CA ILE A 164 -29.03 -5.91 -11.99
C ILE A 164 -30.39 -6.46 -11.55
N ASN A 165 -30.67 -7.73 -11.84
CA ASN A 165 -31.98 -8.33 -11.59
C ASN A 165 -32.19 -8.79 -10.16
N PHE A 166 -31.12 -9.23 -9.48
CA PHE A 166 -31.20 -9.88 -8.18
C PHE A 166 -30.13 -9.37 -7.22
N GLY A 167 -28.87 -9.32 -7.68
CA GLY A 167 -27.73 -9.11 -6.79
C GLY A 167 -27.77 -7.79 -6.02
N ALA A 168 -28.15 -6.70 -6.67
CA ALA A 168 -28.28 -5.40 -6.01
C ALA A 168 -29.35 -5.41 -4.90
N ALA A 169 -30.49 -6.07 -5.13
CA ALA A 169 -31.55 -6.20 -4.12
C ALA A 169 -31.17 -7.14 -2.96
N GLN A 170 -30.25 -8.06 -3.22
CA GLN A 170 -29.66 -8.97 -2.24
C GLN A 170 -28.45 -8.37 -1.51
N ASN A 171 -28.13 -7.08 -1.74
CA ASN A 171 -26.95 -6.41 -1.21
C ASN A 171 -25.62 -7.10 -1.57
N ARG A 172 -25.57 -7.81 -2.71
CA ARG A 172 -24.31 -8.42 -3.19
C ARG A 172 -23.34 -7.32 -3.60
N GLN A 173 -22.08 -7.50 -3.26
CA GLN A 173 -21.01 -6.58 -3.64
C GLN A 173 -20.64 -6.81 -5.11
N PHE A 174 -20.72 -5.75 -5.94
CA PHE A 174 -20.30 -5.82 -7.35
C PHE A 174 -18.89 -5.25 -7.59
N SER A 175 -18.36 -4.52 -6.61
CA SER A 175 -17.08 -3.81 -6.69
C SER A 175 -16.38 -3.85 -5.33
N PRO A 176 -15.04 -4.04 -5.27
CA PRO A 176 -14.28 -3.97 -4.02
C PRO A 176 -14.38 -2.60 -3.32
N PHE A 177 -14.79 -1.56 -4.05
CA PHE A 177 -14.87 -0.19 -3.55
C PHE A 177 -16.15 0.12 -2.75
N ILE A 178 -17.19 -0.72 -2.82
CA ILE A 178 -18.51 -0.45 -2.24
C ILE A 178 -18.92 -1.63 -1.37
N GLN A 179 -19.18 -1.37 -0.08
CA GLN A 179 -19.67 -2.37 0.87
C GLN A 179 -21.08 -1.98 1.33
N PRO A 180 -22.16 -2.60 0.80
CA PRO A 180 -23.53 -2.17 1.06
C PRO A 180 -23.96 -2.13 2.53
N GLN A 181 -23.30 -2.89 3.40
CA GLN A 181 -23.56 -2.94 4.86
C GLN A 181 -22.31 -2.58 5.68
N GLY A 182 -21.26 -2.06 5.03
CA GLY A 182 -19.99 -1.74 5.66
C GLY A 182 -19.87 -0.29 6.11
N SER A 183 -18.71 0.05 6.68
CA SER A 183 -18.35 1.44 6.95
C SER A 183 -18.32 2.25 5.65
N SER A 184 -18.90 3.45 5.66
CA SER A 184 -18.76 4.40 4.55
C SER A 184 -17.40 5.13 4.53
N PHE A 185 -16.50 4.71 5.43
CA PHE A 185 -15.06 4.94 5.46
C PHE A 185 -14.32 3.59 5.55
N PRO A 186 -14.15 2.86 4.43
CA PRO A 186 -13.57 1.51 4.44
C PRO A 186 -12.15 1.47 5.00
N ASN A 187 -11.33 2.49 4.70
CA ASN A 187 -9.98 2.65 5.24
C ASN A 187 -9.92 3.35 6.60
N ARG A 188 -11.06 3.52 7.27
CA ARG A 188 -11.21 4.39 8.44
C ARG A 188 -10.60 5.77 8.15
N VAL A 189 -9.50 6.11 8.82
CA VAL A 189 -8.84 7.40 8.73
C VAL A 189 -7.34 7.21 8.97
N ALA A 190 -6.51 8.11 8.44
CA ALA A 190 -5.06 8.04 8.59
C ALA A 190 -4.44 9.44 8.76
N THR A 191 -3.25 9.47 9.37
CA THR A 191 -2.36 10.65 9.39
C THR A 191 -0.94 10.27 8.98
N GLY A 192 -0.19 11.23 8.47
CA GLY A 192 1.21 11.04 8.09
C GLY A 192 1.93 12.35 7.82
N ASP A 193 3.24 12.24 7.54
CA ASP A 193 4.14 13.39 7.37
C ASP A 193 3.97 14.43 8.49
N THR A 194 3.81 13.95 9.73
CA THR A 194 3.47 14.77 10.89
C THR A 194 4.69 15.52 11.43
N THR A 195 4.81 16.81 11.15
CA THR A 195 5.86 17.65 11.72
C THR A 195 5.46 18.16 13.12
N PRO A 196 6.35 18.87 13.85
CA PRO A 196 5.98 19.49 15.12
C PRO A 196 4.82 20.49 15.00
N THR A 197 4.51 20.96 13.79
CA THR A 197 3.51 22.02 13.57
C THR A 197 2.49 21.69 12.47
N SER A 198 2.53 20.50 11.87
CA SER A 198 1.61 20.13 10.80
C SER A 198 1.38 18.62 10.71
N THR A 199 0.30 18.23 10.05
CA THR A 199 0.04 16.83 9.67
C THR A 199 -0.79 16.76 8.39
N VAL A 200 -0.67 15.66 7.65
CA VAL A 200 -1.53 15.31 6.52
C VAL A 200 -2.55 14.27 6.98
N PHE A 201 -3.83 14.58 6.82
CA PHE A 201 -4.93 13.66 7.05
C PHE A 201 -5.35 13.00 5.74
N LEU A 202 -5.75 11.74 5.82
CA LEU A 202 -6.26 10.97 4.70
C LEU A 202 -7.47 10.12 5.11
N THR A 203 -8.46 10.05 4.23
CA THR A 203 -9.57 9.08 4.34
C THR A 203 -10.15 8.81 2.95
N ARG A 204 -10.88 7.72 2.78
CA ARG A 204 -11.62 7.38 1.58
C ARG A 204 -13.09 7.26 1.95
N SER A 205 -13.97 7.99 1.27
CA SER A 205 -15.41 7.80 1.42
C SER A 205 -15.95 6.91 0.31
N SER A 206 -16.88 6.01 0.65
CA SER A 206 -17.63 5.22 -0.34
C SER A 206 -18.77 6.00 -1.00
N ALA A 207 -19.01 7.25 -0.58
CA ALA A 207 -20.08 8.09 -1.08
C ALA A 207 -19.52 9.41 -1.63
N PRO A 208 -20.05 9.91 -2.77
CA PRO A 208 -19.71 11.24 -3.26
C PRO A 208 -20.30 12.33 -2.36
N GLY A 209 -19.73 13.52 -2.41
CA GLY A 209 -20.21 14.70 -1.69
C GLY A 209 -19.20 15.29 -0.71
N THR A 210 -19.65 16.23 0.12
CA THR A 210 -18.79 16.92 1.07
C THR A 210 -18.34 16.01 2.20
N VAL A 211 -17.03 16.00 2.46
CA VAL A 211 -16.41 15.39 3.62
C VAL A 211 -15.84 16.50 4.50
N SER A 212 -16.22 16.51 5.79
CA SER A 212 -15.67 17.41 6.79
C SER A 212 -14.67 16.69 7.69
N LEU A 213 -13.66 17.43 8.14
CA LEU A 213 -12.67 17.00 9.12
C LEU A 213 -12.63 17.97 10.29
N GLU A 214 -12.83 17.49 11.50
CA GLU A 214 -12.64 18.25 12.74
C GLU A 214 -11.42 17.72 13.48
N TYR A 215 -10.62 18.59 14.08
CA TYR A 215 -9.50 18.18 14.94
C TYR A 215 -9.46 18.97 16.24
N ALA A 216 -9.06 18.31 17.33
CA ALA A 216 -9.08 18.84 18.68
C ALA A 216 -8.01 18.17 19.57
N ASN A 217 -7.79 18.71 20.76
CA ASN A 217 -6.97 18.11 21.82
C ASN A 217 -7.81 17.29 22.82
N ASN A 218 -9.07 17.02 22.48
CA ASN A 218 -10.03 16.31 23.31
C ASN A 218 -10.90 15.37 22.46
N LEU A 219 -11.25 14.22 23.03
CA LEU A 219 -11.99 13.14 22.32
C LEU A 219 -13.46 13.47 22.01
N ASN A 220 -14.05 14.45 22.69
CA ASN A 220 -15.44 14.82 22.49
C ASN A 220 -15.62 15.98 21.50
N PHE A 221 -14.53 16.47 20.91
CA PHE A 221 -14.52 17.56 19.93
C PHE A 221 -15.26 18.81 20.43
N ILE A 222 -15.23 19.07 21.74
CA ILE A 222 -15.76 20.32 22.29
C ILE A 222 -14.81 21.44 21.89
N ASN A 223 -15.35 22.46 21.22
CA ASN A 223 -14.60 23.59 20.66
C ASN A 223 -13.42 23.10 19.79
N PRO A 224 -13.70 22.48 18.63
CA PRO A 224 -12.63 21.97 17.77
C PRO A 224 -11.66 23.09 17.39
N LEU A 225 -10.38 22.75 17.30
CA LEU A 225 -9.32 23.69 16.97
C LEU A 225 -9.41 24.14 15.51
N GLY A 226 -9.96 23.29 14.64
CA GLY A 226 -10.30 23.63 13.28
C GLY A 226 -11.27 22.64 12.65
N ILE A 227 -11.94 23.11 11.60
CA ILE A 227 -12.80 22.30 10.73
C ILE A 227 -12.37 22.56 9.29
N LEU A 228 -12.07 21.49 8.56
CA LEU A 228 -11.68 21.51 7.16
C LEU A 228 -12.74 20.78 6.31
N TYR A 229 -12.84 21.13 5.04
CA TYR A 229 -13.80 20.54 4.11
C TYR A 229 -13.13 20.16 2.81
N THR A 230 -13.59 19.08 2.20
CA THR A 230 -13.24 18.66 0.84
C THR A 230 -14.44 17.98 0.19
N THR A 231 -14.39 17.76 -1.12
CA THR A 231 -15.45 17.08 -1.86
C THR A 231 -14.91 15.79 -2.47
N VAL A 232 -15.61 14.69 -2.24
CA VAL A 232 -15.39 13.42 -2.91
C VAL A 232 -16.21 13.41 -4.20
N THR A 233 -15.53 13.36 -5.33
CA THR A 233 -16.16 13.20 -6.66
C THR A 233 -15.88 11.84 -7.29
N ASP A 234 -14.85 11.16 -6.82
CA ASP A 234 -14.43 9.83 -7.25
C ASP A 234 -14.21 8.97 -6.01
N ILE A 235 -15.11 8.02 -5.79
CA ILE A 235 -15.08 7.15 -4.60
C ILE A 235 -13.87 6.21 -4.60
N THR A 236 -13.15 6.03 -5.71
CA THR A 236 -11.93 5.19 -5.77
C THR A 236 -10.69 5.93 -5.30
N LYS A 237 -10.78 7.25 -5.14
CA LYS A 237 -9.66 8.12 -4.78
C LYS A 237 -9.83 8.65 -3.34
N PRO A 238 -8.90 8.34 -2.42
CA PRO A 238 -8.88 8.96 -1.10
C PRO A 238 -8.72 10.48 -1.20
N VAL A 239 -9.26 11.19 -0.21
CA VAL A 239 -9.09 12.63 -0.05
C VAL A 239 -8.03 12.93 0.99
N LYS A 240 -7.29 14.03 0.78
CA LYS A 240 -6.28 14.54 1.71
C LYS A 240 -6.61 15.95 2.16
N LEU A 241 -6.32 16.23 3.43
CA LEU A 241 -6.41 17.54 4.05
C LEU A 241 -5.16 17.78 4.90
N SER A 242 -4.81 19.03 5.19
CA SER A 242 -3.64 19.33 6.02
C SER A 242 -3.98 20.39 7.05
N ALA A 243 -3.50 20.19 8.28
CA ALA A 243 -3.49 21.21 9.32
C ALA A 243 -2.06 21.71 9.53
N ASN A 244 -1.94 23.00 9.83
CA ASN A 244 -0.68 23.68 10.12
C ASN A 244 -0.83 24.47 11.44
N ASN A 245 0.27 25.03 11.95
CA ASN A 245 0.31 25.75 13.22
C ASN A 245 -0.16 24.92 14.42
N LEU A 246 0.07 23.61 14.36
CA LEU A 246 -0.12 22.73 15.51
C LEU A 246 0.92 23.03 16.59
N THR A 247 0.60 22.67 17.83
CA THR A 247 1.51 22.79 18.96
C THR A 247 2.40 21.56 19.02
N PRO A 248 3.73 21.70 19.07
CA PRO A 248 4.65 20.57 19.23
C PRO A 248 4.32 19.72 20.47
N ASN A 249 4.78 18.46 20.46
CA ASN A 249 4.62 17.52 21.56
C ASN A 249 3.17 17.41 22.11
N THR A 250 2.16 17.47 21.24
CA THR A 250 0.76 17.50 21.64
C THR A 250 -0.01 16.33 21.05
N GLN A 251 -0.84 15.69 21.89
CA GLN A 251 -1.80 14.68 21.45
C GLN A 251 -3.02 15.35 20.82
N TYR A 252 -3.40 14.89 19.63
CA TYR A 252 -4.57 15.32 18.90
C TYR A 252 -5.51 14.15 18.60
N PHE A 253 -6.77 14.48 18.42
CA PHE A 253 -7.84 13.62 17.93
C PHE A 253 -8.49 14.29 16.73
N TYR A 254 -8.94 13.50 15.76
CA TYR A 254 -9.59 14.01 14.57
C TYR A 254 -10.76 13.11 14.14
N ARG A 255 -11.77 13.73 13.53
CA ARG A 255 -12.99 13.06 13.06
C ARG A 255 -13.30 13.47 11.63
N PHE A 256 -13.46 12.47 10.77
CA PHE A 256 -14.05 12.66 9.45
C PHE A 256 -15.56 12.39 9.49
N THR A 257 -16.33 13.13 8.70
CA THR A 257 -17.76 12.89 8.47
C THR A 257 -18.08 13.09 6.99
N ASN A 258 -18.77 12.14 6.37
CA ASN A 258 -19.12 12.20 4.94
C ASN A 258 -20.56 12.72 4.73
N ALA A 259 -20.94 12.87 3.46
CA ALA A 259 -22.23 13.42 3.06
C ALA A 259 -23.44 12.58 3.52
N GLU A 260 -23.23 11.29 3.80
CA GLU A 260 -24.26 10.37 4.31
C GLU A 260 -24.35 10.36 5.85
N GLY A 261 -23.52 11.16 6.54
CA GLY A 261 -23.45 11.22 8.00
C GLY A 261 -22.64 10.09 8.64
N GLY A 262 -21.99 9.24 7.85
CA GLY A 262 -20.98 8.30 8.35
C GLY A 262 -19.82 9.07 8.98
N SER A 263 -19.19 8.52 10.01
CA SER A 263 -18.06 9.16 10.70
C SER A 263 -17.00 8.16 11.13
N SER A 264 -15.74 8.61 11.18
CA SER A 264 -14.62 7.81 11.67
C SER A 264 -13.61 8.70 12.38
N VAL A 265 -12.99 8.16 13.44
CA VAL A 265 -12.12 8.90 14.37
C VAL A 265 -10.74 8.27 14.41
N GLY A 266 -9.72 9.12 14.51
CA GLY A 266 -8.34 8.73 14.74
C GLY A 266 -7.61 9.68 15.70
N SER A 267 -6.35 9.36 15.96
CA SER A 267 -5.47 10.15 16.83
C SER A 267 -4.04 10.22 16.29
N PHE A 268 -3.33 11.28 16.63
CA PHE A 268 -1.90 11.43 16.32
C PHE A 268 -1.22 12.31 17.36
N ARG A 269 0.12 12.26 17.41
CA ARG A 269 0.95 13.12 18.25
C ARG A 269 1.94 13.88 17.37
N THR A 270 2.02 15.19 17.54
CA THR A 270 3.09 15.98 16.89
C THR A 270 4.42 15.72 17.62
N PRO A 271 5.54 15.55 16.90
CA PRO A 271 6.86 15.42 17.51
C PRO A 271 7.22 16.57 18.45
N ALA A 272 8.08 16.29 19.43
CA ALA A 272 8.70 17.32 20.25
C ALA A 272 9.79 18.07 19.45
N THR A 273 10.05 19.32 19.84
CA THR A 273 11.20 20.10 19.35
C THR A 273 12.46 19.74 20.13
N LEU A 274 13.62 20.12 19.61
CA LEU A 274 14.90 20.06 20.33
C LEU A 274 14.80 20.67 21.73
N GLU A 275 15.75 20.30 22.58
CA GLU A 275 15.81 20.57 24.03
C GLU A 275 14.78 19.78 24.86
N THR A 276 14.03 18.87 24.22
CA THR A 276 13.12 17.93 24.89
C THR A 276 13.68 16.52 24.78
N GLN A 277 13.83 15.83 25.91
CA GLN A 277 14.17 14.40 25.98
C GLN A 277 13.06 13.70 26.78
N GLN A 278 12.30 12.84 26.10
CA GLN A 278 11.14 12.18 26.70
C GLN A 278 10.99 10.72 26.27
N GLY A 279 12.01 10.16 25.62
CA GLY A 279 11.95 8.87 24.97
C GLY A 279 11.22 8.94 23.63
N LEU A 280 11.33 7.87 22.87
CA LEU A 280 10.70 7.73 21.57
C LEU A 280 10.26 6.29 21.40
N ARG A 281 9.06 6.07 20.86
CA ARG A 281 8.56 4.73 20.55
C ARG A 281 8.00 4.68 19.14
N PHE A 282 8.49 3.78 18.31
CA PHE A 282 7.97 3.62 16.95
C PHE A 282 7.98 2.16 16.49
N GLY A 283 7.35 1.90 15.36
CA GLY A 283 7.32 0.58 14.74
C GLY A 283 7.64 0.62 13.26
N ALA A 284 8.15 -0.48 12.71
CA ALA A 284 8.38 -0.64 11.28
C ALA A 284 8.05 -2.06 10.81
N THR A 285 7.70 -2.17 9.53
CA THR A 285 7.46 -3.44 8.84
C THR A 285 7.67 -3.27 7.33
N ALA A 286 7.67 -4.37 6.59
CA ALA A 286 7.80 -4.39 5.13
C ALA A 286 6.87 -5.43 4.49
N ASP A 287 6.83 -5.44 3.15
CA ASP A 287 6.38 -6.56 2.30
C ASP A 287 5.02 -7.19 2.66
N GLY A 288 3.99 -6.81 1.91
CA GLY A 288 2.61 -7.29 2.03
C GLY A 288 1.95 -7.59 0.68
N GLN A 289 1.15 -8.65 0.64
CA GLN A 289 0.33 -9.05 -0.49
C GLN A 289 -1.17 -9.03 -0.17
N GLY A 290 -1.97 -8.47 -1.08
CA GLY A 290 -3.43 -8.41 -0.93
C GLY A 290 -4.04 -9.78 -0.71
N GLU A 291 -3.45 -10.83 -1.29
CA GLU A 291 -3.76 -12.25 -1.15
C GLU A 291 -3.73 -12.74 0.31
N LEU A 292 -2.90 -12.11 1.16
CA LEU A 292 -2.62 -12.51 2.53
C LEU A 292 -3.25 -11.60 3.61
N MET A 293 -4.10 -10.64 3.20
CA MET A 293 -4.97 -9.91 4.12
C MET A 293 -5.78 -10.88 5.00
N PRO A 294 -6.02 -10.56 6.30
CA PRO A 294 -5.98 -9.22 6.88
C PRO A 294 -4.70 -8.80 7.64
N TYR A 295 -3.58 -9.52 7.51
CA TYR A 295 -2.32 -9.21 8.22
C TYR A 295 -2.45 -9.20 9.76
N ILE A 296 -2.81 -10.35 10.32
CA ILE A 296 -2.98 -10.54 11.77
C ILE A 296 -1.69 -10.26 12.57
N SER A 297 -0.53 -10.32 11.91
CA SER A 297 0.77 -9.91 12.45
C SER A 297 0.78 -8.48 13.03
N LEU A 298 -0.12 -7.59 12.57
CA LEU A 298 -0.24 -6.20 13.02
C LEU A 298 -1.31 -5.99 14.10
N ASN A 299 -2.03 -7.03 14.53
CA ASN A 299 -3.23 -6.86 15.35
C ASN A 299 -2.96 -6.25 16.74
N ASN A 300 -1.72 -6.32 17.23
CA ASN A 300 -1.32 -5.79 18.54
C ASN A 300 -0.66 -4.40 18.48
N VAL A 301 -0.49 -3.81 17.28
CA VAL A 301 0.23 -2.54 17.09
C VAL A 301 -0.54 -1.35 17.70
N PRO A 302 -1.87 -1.20 17.51
CA PRO A 302 -2.62 -0.07 18.06
C PRO A 302 -2.49 0.07 19.59
N GLU A 303 -2.30 -1.04 20.32
CA GLU A 303 -2.14 -1.07 21.77
C GLU A 303 -0.75 -0.61 22.25
N ARG A 304 0.19 -0.36 21.34
CA ARG A 304 1.59 -0.05 21.67
C ARG A 304 1.86 1.43 21.95
N ASN A 305 0.90 2.31 21.64
CA ASN A 305 1.00 3.76 21.82
C ASN A 305 2.28 4.32 21.17
N LEU A 306 2.49 4.00 19.89
CA LEU A 306 3.63 4.44 19.11
C LEU A 306 3.51 5.93 18.77
N ASP A 307 4.63 6.64 18.74
CA ASP A 307 4.75 8.01 18.24
C ASP A 307 4.62 8.06 16.71
N PHE A 308 5.11 7.03 15.99
CA PHE A 308 4.92 6.86 14.55
C PHE A 308 5.11 5.39 14.10
N PHE A 309 4.73 5.10 12.85
CA PHE A 309 4.93 3.80 12.20
C PHE A 309 5.48 3.96 10.77
N VAL A 310 6.38 3.06 10.35
CA VAL A 310 7.06 3.11 9.04
C VAL A 310 6.80 1.83 8.25
N PRO A 311 5.91 1.86 7.24
CA PRO A 311 5.82 0.79 6.24
C PRO A 311 6.89 0.99 5.15
N LEU A 312 7.81 0.04 5.03
CA LEU A 312 8.96 0.07 4.14
C LEU A 312 8.67 -0.45 2.73
N GLY A 313 7.60 0.08 2.12
CA GLY A 313 7.20 -0.26 0.75
C GLY A 313 6.63 -1.67 0.61
N ASN A 314 6.35 -2.06 -0.64
CA ASN A 314 5.69 -3.32 -1.00
C ASN A 314 4.40 -3.57 -0.21
N THR A 315 3.64 -2.51 0.09
CA THR A 315 2.33 -2.64 0.75
C THR A 315 1.28 -3.32 -0.13
N ILE A 316 1.51 -3.32 -1.44
CA ILE A 316 0.77 -4.08 -2.45
C ILE A 316 1.78 -4.85 -3.32
N SER A 317 1.28 -5.86 -4.04
CA SER A 317 1.93 -6.40 -5.24
C SER A 317 1.12 -6.04 -6.48
N ALA A 318 1.64 -5.09 -7.26
CA ALA A 318 1.04 -4.56 -8.47
C ALA A 318 1.18 -5.53 -9.66
N ASP A 319 2.13 -6.46 -9.61
CA ASP A 319 2.50 -7.42 -10.64
C ASP A 319 2.08 -8.87 -10.33
N THR A 320 1.14 -9.04 -9.40
CA THR A 320 0.45 -10.31 -9.12
C THR A 320 -1.07 -10.20 -9.28
N ILE A 321 -1.78 -11.32 -9.34
CA ILE A 321 -3.25 -11.36 -9.28
C ILE A 321 -3.67 -11.37 -7.81
N SER A 322 -4.62 -10.54 -7.41
CA SER A 322 -5.17 -10.55 -6.04
C SER A 322 -6.70 -10.72 -6.01
N PRO A 323 -7.28 -11.13 -4.87
CA PRO A 323 -8.72 -11.35 -4.72
C PRO A 323 -9.61 -10.18 -5.15
N ASP A 324 -9.21 -8.94 -4.92
CA ASP A 324 -10.02 -7.76 -5.29
C ASP A 324 -9.83 -7.33 -6.76
N LEU A 325 -8.77 -7.81 -7.43
CA LEU A 325 -8.50 -7.54 -8.84
C LEU A 325 -8.20 -8.83 -9.64
N PRO A 326 -9.16 -9.78 -9.71
CA PRO A 326 -8.92 -11.06 -10.34
C PRO A 326 -8.76 -10.92 -11.86
N GLY A 327 -7.81 -11.68 -12.40
CA GLY A 327 -7.54 -11.75 -13.84
C GLY A 327 -6.74 -10.58 -14.41
N VAL A 328 -6.23 -9.69 -13.57
CA VAL A 328 -5.22 -8.68 -13.94
C VAL A 328 -3.93 -9.07 -13.25
N GLN A 329 -2.92 -9.46 -14.04
CA GLN A 329 -1.62 -9.87 -13.50
C GLN A 329 -0.71 -8.67 -13.24
N GLN A 330 -0.78 -7.63 -14.05
CA GLN A 330 0.00 -6.40 -13.88
C GLN A 330 -0.96 -5.21 -13.88
N ALA A 331 -0.96 -4.44 -12.81
CA ALA A 331 -1.66 -3.17 -12.74
C ALA A 331 -1.03 -2.19 -13.73
N VAL A 332 -1.86 -1.62 -14.62
CA VAL A 332 -1.42 -0.66 -15.63
C VAL A 332 -2.24 0.62 -15.62
N THR A 333 -3.48 0.58 -15.10
CA THR A 333 -4.36 1.75 -14.99
C THR A 333 -4.42 2.29 -13.55
N SER A 334 -4.81 3.55 -13.39
CA SER A 334 -5.04 4.12 -12.06
C SER A 334 -6.05 3.32 -11.25
N LEU A 335 -7.10 2.78 -11.89
CA LEU A 335 -8.07 1.94 -11.21
C LEU A 335 -7.48 0.61 -10.74
N ASP A 336 -6.60 -0.03 -11.51
CA ASP A 336 -5.93 -1.25 -11.08
C ASP A 336 -5.12 -1.00 -9.81
N PHE A 337 -4.26 0.03 -9.82
CA PHE A 337 -3.47 0.40 -8.66
C PHE A 337 -4.36 0.76 -7.47
N ARG A 338 -5.39 1.58 -7.67
CA ARG A 338 -6.34 1.95 -6.61
C ARG A 338 -7.07 0.74 -6.05
N THR A 339 -7.38 -0.27 -6.88
CA THR A 339 -8.02 -1.51 -6.41
C THR A 339 -7.08 -2.28 -5.50
N LYS A 340 -5.82 -2.42 -5.91
CA LYS A 340 -4.77 -3.05 -5.09
C LYS A 340 -4.57 -2.33 -3.75
N TYR A 341 -4.49 -1.00 -3.75
CA TYR A 341 -4.37 -0.26 -2.49
C TYR A 341 -5.66 -0.32 -1.65
N ASN A 342 -6.82 -0.30 -2.29
CA ASN A 342 -8.11 -0.43 -1.63
C ASN A 342 -8.25 -1.77 -0.90
N GLU A 343 -7.75 -2.85 -1.49
CA GLU A 343 -7.75 -4.19 -0.90
C GLU A 343 -7.08 -4.21 0.47
N ILE A 344 -5.93 -3.55 0.61
CA ILE A 344 -5.15 -3.47 1.86
C ILE A 344 -5.87 -2.71 2.96
N VAL A 345 -6.61 -1.67 2.57
CA VAL A 345 -7.30 -0.81 3.53
C VAL A 345 -8.75 -1.21 3.75
N SER A 346 -9.22 -2.29 3.12
CA SER A 346 -10.59 -2.80 3.27
C SER A 346 -10.63 -3.99 4.22
N PRO A 347 -11.74 -4.22 4.94
CA PRO A 347 -11.86 -5.38 5.81
C PRO A 347 -11.90 -6.68 5.02
N ARG A 348 -11.25 -7.71 5.56
CA ARG A 348 -11.31 -9.10 5.09
C ARG A 348 -11.45 -10.03 6.28
N LEU A 349 -12.33 -11.04 6.17
CA LEU A 349 -12.71 -11.90 7.30
C LEU A 349 -13.14 -11.09 8.52
N ASP A 350 -13.90 -10.00 8.29
CA ASP A 350 -14.37 -9.04 9.30
C ASP A 350 -13.26 -8.31 10.10
N LEU A 351 -12.01 -8.35 9.63
CA LEU A 351 -10.86 -7.74 10.28
C LEU A 351 -10.16 -6.73 9.36
N ASN A 352 -9.57 -5.70 9.97
CA ASN A 352 -8.70 -4.73 9.29
C ASN A 352 -7.64 -4.14 10.24
N PRO A 353 -6.66 -4.94 10.71
CA PRO A 353 -5.53 -4.49 11.51
C PRO A 353 -4.80 -3.29 10.90
N TRP A 354 -4.64 -3.25 9.58
CA TRP A 354 -3.99 -2.14 8.88
C TRP A 354 -4.71 -0.81 9.07
N ALA A 355 -6.03 -0.75 8.84
CA ALA A 355 -6.80 0.47 9.07
C ALA A 355 -6.89 0.84 10.58
N ASN A 356 -6.84 -0.15 11.48
CA ASN A 356 -6.76 0.12 12.91
C ASN A 356 -5.47 0.84 13.30
N LEU A 357 -4.35 0.37 12.75
CA LEU A 357 -3.04 1.00 12.90
C LEU A 357 -3.01 2.42 12.30
N GLN A 358 -3.54 2.60 11.09
CA GLN A 358 -3.61 3.92 10.45
C GLN A 358 -4.42 4.94 11.27
N ALA A 359 -5.47 4.49 11.97
CA ALA A 359 -6.30 5.38 12.78
C ALA A 359 -5.66 5.75 14.12
N SER A 360 -4.73 4.95 14.65
CA SER A 360 -4.11 5.19 15.96
C SER A 360 -2.77 5.92 15.88
N THR A 361 -2.06 5.80 14.76
CA THR A 361 -0.63 6.12 14.66
C THR A 361 -0.34 6.88 13.36
N THR A 362 0.52 7.91 13.42
CA THR A 362 0.98 8.63 12.21
C THR A 362 1.97 7.80 11.41
N PHE A 363 1.87 7.84 10.09
CA PHE A 363 2.71 7.08 9.18
C PHE A 363 3.81 7.93 8.52
N TYR A 364 4.97 7.32 8.30
CA TYR A 364 5.99 7.80 7.38
C TYR A 364 6.32 6.69 6.37
N GLY A 365 5.48 6.55 5.35
CA GLY A 365 5.63 5.49 4.35
C GLY A 365 6.57 5.88 3.21
N THR A 366 7.18 4.87 2.60
CA THR A 366 7.86 4.96 1.30
C THR A 366 7.37 3.83 0.40
N TRP A 367 7.75 3.85 -0.87
CA TRP A 367 7.40 2.81 -1.85
C TRP A 367 8.62 1.97 -2.21
N ASN A 368 8.36 0.76 -2.71
CA ASN A 368 9.38 -0.13 -3.23
C ASN A 368 8.91 -0.70 -4.59
N ASP A 369 9.59 -1.69 -5.13
CA ASP A 369 9.35 -2.16 -6.49
C ASP A 369 7.97 -2.78 -6.73
N GLN A 370 7.46 -3.64 -5.85
CA GLN A 370 6.16 -4.28 -6.04
C GLN A 370 4.98 -3.29 -5.93
N ASN A 371 5.21 -2.05 -5.50
CA ASN A 371 4.22 -0.98 -5.66
C ASN A 371 3.97 -0.60 -7.13
N LEU A 372 4.85 -1.02 -8.06
CA LEU A 372 4.79 -0.74 -9.49
C LEU A 372 5.04 -1.98 -10.36
N ILE A 373 6.26 -2.52 -10.34
CA ILE A 373 6.69 -3.74 -11.02
C ILE A 373 8.02 -4.21 -10.40
N THR A 374 8.12 -5.49 -10.04
CA THR A 374 9.30 -6.05 -9.37
C THR A 374 10.61 -5.69 -10.09
N GLY A 375 11.61 -5.22 -9.34
CA GLY A 375 12.95 -4.93 -9.86
C GLY A 375 13.14 -3.60 -10.60
N PHE A 376 12.11 -2.75 -10.78
CA PHE A 376 12.29 -1.51 -11.55
C PHE A 376 13.41 -0.60 -11.00
N ALA A 377 14.01 0.21 -11.88
CA ALA A 377 15.02 1.21 -11.54
C ALA A 377 14.70 2.55 -12.22
N GLY A 378 14.25 3.54 -11.44
CA GLY A 378 13.75 4.79 -11.99
C GLY A 378 14.79 5.59 -12.78
N GLY A 379 16.09 5.43 -12.49
CA GLY A 379 17.20 6.04 -13.22
C GLY A 379 17.74 5.20 -14.40
N GLU A 380 17.10 4.07 -14.74
CA GLU A 380 17.41 3.31 -15.95
C GLU A 380 16.84 3.99 -17.20
N ILE A 381 17.51 3.84 -18.34
CA ILE A 381 17.01 4.32 -19.65
C ILE A 381 15.88 3.37 -20.11
N PRO A 382 14.65 3.86 -20.37
CA PRO A 382 13.50 3.00 -20.70
C PRO A 382 13.75 2.07 -21.90
N ALA A 383 14.38 2.60 -22.95
CA ALA A 383 14.70 1.85 -24.17
C ALA A 383 15.74 0.73 -23.99
N LEU A 384 16.46 0.70 -22.86
CA LEU A 384 17.43 -0.35 -22.53
C LEU A 384 16.90 -1.33 -21.47
N SER A 385 15.77 -1.01 -20.85
CA SER A 385 15.20 -1.80 -19.76
C SER A 385 14.64 -3.11 -20.25
N ALA A 386 14.83 -4.18 -19.46
CA ALA A 386 14.10 -5.43 -19.64
C ALA A 386 12.57 -5.24 -19.54
N GLN A 387 12.13 -4.14 -18.95
CA GLN A 387 10.73 -3.77 -18.74
C GLN A 387 10.21 -2.73 -19.76
N GLN A 388 10.87 -2.57 -20.91
CA GLN A 388 10.49 -1.60 -21.96
C GLN A 388 9.04 -1.74 -22.46
N LEU A 389 8.43 -2.93 -22.37
CA LEU A 389 7.02 -3.12 -22.77
C LEU A 389 6.04 -2.46 -21.80
N PHE A 390 6.45 -2.31 -20.53
CA PHE A 390 5.65 -1.67 -19.49
C PHE A 390 5.89 -0.15 -19.46
N PHE A 391 7.14 0.29 -19.56
CA PHE A 391 7.51 1.71 -19.50
C PHE A 391 7.49 2.45 -20.84
N GLY A 392 7.45 1.72 -21.95
CA GLY A 392 7.71 2.26 -23.28
C GLY A 392 9.20 2.56 -23.50
N THR A 393 9.48 3.36 -24.53
CA THR A 393 10.86 3.70 -24.95
C THR A 393 11.14 5.19 -24.91
N GLU A 394 10.14 6.01 -24.54
CA GLU A 394 10.25 7.47 -24.47
C GLU A 394 10.74 7.94 -23.09
N GLY A 395 11.33 9.14 -23.04
CA GLY A 395 11.91 9.70 -21.82
C GLY A 395 13.41 9.41 -21.68
N GLN A 396 14.08 10.21 -20.84
CA GLN A 396 15.50 10.02 -20.55
C GLN A 396 15.72 8.88 -19.55
N PHE A 397 14.84 8.80 -18.55
CA PHE A 397 14.84 7.77 -17.50
C PHE A 397 13.43 7.21 -17.28
N ILE A 398 13.33 6.01 -16.70
CA ILE A 398 12.05 5.38 -16.33
C ILE A 398 11.18 6.30 -15.48
N ASN A 399 11.78 7.09 -14.59
CA ASN A 399 11.07 8.04 -13.76
C ASN A 399 10.46 9.24 -14.51
N ASN A 400 10.69 9.36 -15.83
CA ASN A 400 10.02 10.34 -16.69
C ASN A 400 8.82 9.76 -17.43
N THR A 401 8.59 8.44 -17.35
CA THR A 401 7.56 7.74 -18.13
C THR A 401 6.17 7.90 -17.51
N ASP A 402 5.14 7.88 -18.35
CA ASP A 402 3.75 7.97 -17.91
C ASP A 402 3.38 6.84 -16.93
N GLN A 403 3.87 5.62 -17.19
CA GLN A 403 3.58 4.46 -16.36
C GLN A 403 4.18 4.58 -14.95
N PHE A 404 5.42 5.07 -14.84
CA PHE A 404 6.03 5.38 -13.55
C PHE A 404 5.22 6.45 -12.81
N ASN A 405 4.90 7.56 -13.48
CA ASN A 405 4.16 8.68 -12.89
C ASN A 405 2.77 8.26 -12.41
N LEU A 406 2.08 7.41 -13.17
CA LEU A 406 0.76 6.89 -12.81
C LEU A 406 0.81 5.96 -11.58
N GLY A 407 1.80 5.07 -11.50
CA GLY A 407 2.00 4.21 -10.33
C GLY A 407 2.38 5.00 -9.08
N LEU A 408 3.36 5.91 -9.19
CA LEU A 408 3.77 6.79 -8.10
C LEU A 408 2.60 7.66 -7.62
N GLN A 409 1.84 8.27 -8.53
CA GLN A 409 0.67 9.06 -8.18
C GLN A 409 -0.39 8.24 -7.46
N SER A 410 -0.61 6.99 -7.87
CA SER A 410 -1.57 6.08 -7.20
C SER A 410 -1.11 5.68 -5.80
N TRP A 411 0.19 5.43 -5.60
CA TRP A 411 0.77 5.23 -4.28
C TRP A 411 0.60 6.47 -3.39
N LYS A 412 0.90 7.66 -3.92
CA LYS A 412 0.72 8.93 -3.22
C LYS A 412 -0.74 9.15 -2.83
N GLU A 413 -1.71 8.76 -3.64
CA GLU A 413 -3.15 8.90 -3.34
C GLU A 413 -3.56 8.13 -2.08
N TYR A 414 -2.97 6.96 -1.81
CA TYR A 414 -3.33 6.07 -0.69
C TYR A 414 -2.43 6.19 0.54
N ASN A 415 -1.40 7.04 0.50
CA ASN A 415 -0.50 7.28 1.63
C ASN A 415 -0.63 8.73 2.12
N PRO A 416 -0.72 8.98 3.44
CA PRO A 416 -0.90 10.33 4.02
C PRO A 416 0.39 11.16 3.99
N ILE A 417 0.97 11.33 2.80
CA ILE A 417 2.21 12.09 2.58
C ILE A 417 1.92 13.46 1.96
N GLY A 418 2.79 14.42 2.27
CA GLY A 418 2.86 15.73 1.65
C GLY A 418 3.51 15.68 0.26
N ASN A 419 3.27 16.72 -0.54
CA ASN A 419 3.88 16.88 -1.86
C ASN A 419 5.15 17.71 -1.74
N GLN A 420 6.27 17.15 -2.21
CA GLN A 420 7.54 17.85 -2.33
C GLN A 420 8.19 17.46 -3.65
N VAL A 421 8.94 18.38 -4.26
CA VAL A 421 9.60 18.19 -5.54
C VAL A 421 11.03 18.70 -5.40
N TYR A 422 12.00 17.96 -5.95
CA TYR A 422 13.37 18.43 -6.08
C TYR A 422 13.41 19.62 -7.04
N GLY A 423 14.18 20.65 -6.73
CA GLY A 423 14.41 21.75 -7.66
C GLY A 423 15.33 21.37 -8.82
N GLU A 424 16.01 22.36 -9.39
CA GLU A 424 17.10 22.15 -10.35
C GLU A 424 18.34 21.61 -9.61
N THR A 425 18.49 20.29 -9.55
CA THR A 425 19.59 19.62 -8.84
C THR A 425 20.87 19.52 -9.67
N GLY A 426 20.80 19.75 -10.98
CA GLY A 426 21.89 19.50 -11.92
C GLY A 426 22.10 18.01 -12.24
N ASP A 427 21.31 17.11 -11.66
CA ASP A 427 21.23 15.69 -12.01
C ASP A 427 19.88 15.41 -12.67
N PRO A 428 19.83 15.07 -13.96
CA PRO A 428 18.57 14.86 -14.67
C PRO A 428 17.73 13.70 -14.12
N ARG A 429 18.31 12.79 -13.30
CA ARG A 429 17.52 11.77 -12.60
C ARG A 429 16.60 12.37 -11.54
N THR A 430 17.05 13.43 -10.85
CA THR A 430 16.32 14.01 -9.70
C THR A 430 15.71 15.37 -10.00
N ALA A 431 16.22 16.12 -10.99
CA ALA A 431 15.76 17.46 -11.29
C ALA A 431 14.25 17.49 -11.60
N ASN A 432 13.51 18.33 -10.88
CA ASN A 432 12.06 18.50 -10.99
C ASN A 432 11.23 17.22 -10.74
N GLN A 433 11.82 16.20 -10.10
CA GLN A 433 11.11 14.97 -9.74
C GLN A 433 10.52 15.04 -8.34
N GLU A 434 9.50 14.22 -8.09
CA GLU A 434 8.89 14.03 -6.76
C GLU A 434 9.96 13.66 -5.72
N LYS A 435 10.00 14.41 -4.62
CA LYS A 435 10.93 14.18 -3.51
C LYS A 435 10.20 13.38 -2.45
N LEU A 436 10.43 12.06 -2.39
CA LEU A 436 9.89 11.18 -1.35
C LEU A 436 10.78 11.12 -0.10
N TYR A 437 12.04 11.55 -0.20
CA TYR A 437 12.94 11.66 0.95
C TYR A 437 12.32 12.54 2.07
N ARG A 438 12.42 12.09 3.32
CA ARG A 438 11.96 12.84 4.51
C ARG A 438 13.04 12.88 5.58
N TYR A 439 13.12 14.00 6.28
CA TYR A 439 13.89 14.16 7.50
C TYR A 439 13.00 14.77 8.58
N GLN A 440 12.92 14.12 9.74
CA GLN A 440 12.07 14.57 10.86
C GLN A 440 12.73 14.29 12.21
N GLN A 441 12.74 15.30 13.08
CA GLN A 441 13.28 15.23 14.44
C GLN A 441 12.20 14.89 15.46
N PHE A 442 12.56 14.18 16.52
CA PHE A 442 11.71 13.84 17.66
C PHE A 442 12.43 14.20 18.95
N GLY A 443 12.44 15.50 19.28
CA GLY A 443 13.23 16.01 20.39
C GLY A 443 14.73 15.72 20.22
N ASN A 444 15.41 15.52 21.34
CA ASN A 444 16.80 15.08 21.40
C ASN A 444 16.94 13.56 21.30
N ASP A 445 15.83 12.82 21.43
CA ASP A 445 15.82 11.35 21.50
C ASP A 445 16.22 10.73 20.16
N GLY A 446 15.67 11.22 19.03
CA GLY A 446 16.07 10.69 17.73
C GLY A 446 15.59 11.48 16.51
N ALA A 447 16.13 11.10 15.35
CA ALA A 447 15.74 11.60 14.04
C ALA A 447 15.46 10.46 13.06
N LEU A 448 14.49 10.71 12.18
CA LEU A 448 14.03 9.79 11.14
C LEU A 448 14.45 10.32 9.77
N PHE A 449 14.97 9.41 8.93
CA PHE A 449 15.38 9.66 7.55
C PHE A 449 14.71 8.62 6.65
N ILE A 450 13.69 8.99 5.87
CA ILE A 450 13.06 8.07 4.92
C ILE A 450 13.75 8.18 3.57
N LEU A 451 14.27 7.07 3.04
CA LEU A 451 14.90 7.04 1.73
C LEU A 451 13.91 6.66 0.62
N ASP A 452 14.18 7.17 -0.58
CA ASP A 452 13.67 6.64 -1.83
C ASP A 452 14.81 5.93 -2.57
N VAL A 453 14.79 4.61 -2.57
CA VAL A 453 15.86 3.79 -3.16
C VAL A 453 15.48 3.28 -4.56
N ARG A 454 14.34 3.72 -5.12
CA ARG A 454 13.83 3.19 -6.40
C ARG A 454 13.68 4.24 -7.47
N SER A 455 13.22 5.45 -7.14
CA SER A 455 12.90 6.47 -8.15
C SER A 455 14.11 6.98 -8.93
N PHE A 456 15.32 6.86 -8.38
CA PHE A 456 16.52 7.49 -8.95
C PHE A 456 17.68 6.53 -9.19
N ARG A 457 17.56 5.27 -8.75
CA ARG A 457 18.64 4.30 -8.88
C ARG A 457 18.95 3.98 -10.34
N ASP A 458 20.21 3.76 -10.65
CA ASP A 458 20.62 3.15 -11.91
C ASP A 458 20.14 1.70 -12.01
N ALA A 459 20.18 1.12 -13.20
CA ALA A 459 19.86 -0.29 -13.41
C ALA A 459 20.67 -1.20 -12.45
N PRO A 460 20.04 -2.23 -11.85
CA PRO A 460 20.74 -3.25 -11.09
C PRO A 460 21.79 -3.93 -11.96
N LEU A 461 22.87 -4.40 -11.33
CA LEU A 461 23.81 -5.26 -12.05
C LEU A 461 23.13 -6.59 -12.40
N PRO A 462 23.62 -7.31 -13.42
CA PRO A 462 23.28 -8.72 -13.56
C PRO A 462 23.69 -9.48 -12.29
N GLN A 463 22.83 -10.40 -11.83
CA GLN A 463 23.17 -11.32 -10.74
C GLN A 463 24.37 -12.20 -11.15
N VAL A 464 25.14 -12.67 -10.16
CA VAL A 464 26.27 -13.58 -10.41
C VAL A 464 25.76 -14.86 -11.08
N PRO A 465 26.17 -15.18 -12.32
CA PRO A 465 25.61 -16.31 -13.06
C PRO A 465 26.02 -17.67 -12.51
N ASP A 466 27.22 -17.82 -11.94
CA ASP A 466 27.69 -19.03 -11.28
C ASP A 466 28.44 -18.64 -10.00
N PRO A 467 27.82 -18.80 -8.81
CA PRO A 467 28.42 -18.42 -7.53
C PRO A 467 29.56 -19.36 -7.10
N ALA A 468 29.87 -20.42 -7.85
CA ALA A 468 31.03 -21.28 -7.62
C ALA A 468 32.30 -20.79 -8.35
N LEU A 469 32.19 -19.77 -9.21
CA LEU A 469 33.31 -19.23 -9.99
C LEU A 469 33.77 -17.88 -9.44
N ASP A 470 34.92 -17.89 -8.75
CA ASP A 470 35.56 -16.68 -8.20
C ASP A 470 35.73 -15.56 -9.23
N SER A 471 35.96 -15.89 -10.50
CA SER A 471 36.11 -14.89 -11.57
C SER A 471 34.82 -14.10 -11.81
N GLN A 472 33.66 -14.73 -11.71
CA GLN A 472 32.36 -14.08 -11.89
C GLN A 472 31.96 -13.29 -10.64
N ILE A 473 32.24 -13.84 -9.46
CA ILE A 473 32.05 -13.14 -8.18
C ILE A 473 32.90 -11.87 -8.16
N ASN A 474 34.20 -11.98 -8.46
CA ASN A 474 35.12 -10.84 -8.49
C ASN A 474 34.72 -9.81 -9.56
N GLN A 475 34.17 -10.24 -10.70
CA GLN A 475 33.66 -9.32 -11.71
C GLN A 475 32.45 -8.51 -11.18
N PHE A 476 31.49 -9.17 -10.53
CA PHE A 476 30.36 -8.49 -9.91
C PHE A 476 30.82 -7.50 -8.85
N LEU A 477 31.66 -7.95 -7.92
CA LEU A 477 32.19 -7.14 -6.82
C LEU A 477 33.01 -5.94 -7.34
N ALA A 478 33.84 -6.13 -8.37
CA ALA A 478 34.59 -5.02 -8.97
C ALA A 478 33.66 -4.01 -9.66
N THR A 479 32.59 -4.49 -10.30
CA THR A 479 31.64 -3.64 -11.02
C THR A 479 30.73 -2.86 -10.07
N SER A 480 30.38 -3.43 -8.91
CA SER A 480 29.57 -2.73 -7.90
C SER A 480 30.31 -1.54 -7.27
N PHE A 481 31.64 -1.51 -7.35
CA PHE A 481 32.50 -0.39 -6.94
C PHE A 481 32.70 0.70 -8.01
N ASP A 482 31.96 0.67 -9.13
CA ASP A 482 31.95 1.79 -10.08
C ASP A 482 31.37 3.06 -9.42
N PRO A 483 32.16 4.14 -9.25
CA PRO A 483 31.71 5.36 -8.59
C PRO A 483 30.67 6.16 -9.38
N ASN A 484 30.36 5.78 -10.63
CA ASN A 484 29.34 6.44 -11.43
C ASN A 484 27.93 5.88 -11.20
N ARG A 485 27.81 4.75 -10.49
CA ARG A 485 26.52 4.13 -10.19
C ARG A 485 25.92 4.71 -8.91
N THR A 486 24.61 4.93 -8.92
CA THR A 486 23.88 5.47 -7.77
C THR A 486 22.61 4.68 -7.47
N LEU A 487 22.30 4.51 -6.18
CA LEU A 487 21.05 3.96 -5.67
C LEU A 487 20.09 5.09 -5.28
N LEU A 488 20.58 6.14 -4.62
CA LEU A 488 19.74 7.24 -4.13
C LEU A 488 19.55 8.38 -5.13
N GLY A 489 20.42 8.48 -6.13
CA GLY A 489 20.65 9.72 -6.87
C GLY A 489 21.48 10.72 -6.06
N LYS A 490 22.22 11.58 -6.76
CA LYS A 490 23.20 12.46 -6.11
C LYS A 490 22.56 13.44 -5.11
N ALA A 491 21.44 14.05 -5.49
CA ALA A 491 20.76 15.05 -4.66
C ALA A 491 20.27 14.47 -3.33
N GLN A 492 19.69 13.26 -3.35
CA GLN A 492 19.21 12.61 -2.13
C GLN A 492 20.36 12.15 -1.23
N LEU A 493 21.45 11.64 -1.81
CA LEU A 493 22.64 11.26 -1.04
C LEU A 493 23.25 12.48 -0.33
N GLU A 494 23.34 13.63 -1.02
CA GLU A 494 23.81 14.88 -0.43
C GLU A 494 22.88 15.37 0.70
N ASP A 495 21.56 15.37 0.47
CA ASP A 495 20.57 15.72 1.50
C ASP A 495 20.69 14.81 2.73
N LEU A 496 20.88 13.50 2.54
CA LEU A 496 21.07 12.54 3.62
C LEU A 496 22.33 12.86 4.45
N LYS A 497 23.47 13.08 3.78
CA LYS A 497 24.73 13.41 4.45
C LYS A 497 24.64 14.72 5.25
N ILE A 498 24.03 15.75 4.67
CA ILE A 498 23.81 17.03 5.33
C ILE A 498 22.93 16.83 6.58
N ASN A 499 21.77 16.18 6.44
CA ASN A 499 20.86 16.03 7.57
C ASN A 499 21.43 15.12 8.68
N LEU A 500 22.24 14.11 8.34
CA LEU A 500 22.94 13.28 9.33
C LEU A 500 23.94 14.12 10.14
N LEU A 501 24.75 14.93 9.46
CA LEU A 501 25.72 15.80 10.11
C LEU A 501 25.03 16.89 10.95
N ASP A 502 23.96 17.49 10.43
CA ASP A 502 23.16 18.47 11.16
C ASP A 502 22.50 17.86 12.40
N SER A 503 22.03 16.62 12.32
CA SER A 503 21.48 15.89 13.48
C SER A 503 22.53 15.63 14.55
N GLN A 504 23.73 15.19 14.16
CA GLN A 504 24.87 15.02 15.07
C GLN A 504 25.22 16.36 15.75
N ASN A 505 25.34 17.43 14.97
CA ASN A 505 25.69 18.76 15.46
C ASN A 505 24.61 19.35 16.38
N ALA A 506 23.35 18.99 16.17
CA ALA A 506 22.23 19.38 17.02
C ALA A 506 22.15 18.59 18.34
N GLY A 507 23.01 17.58 18.53
CA GLY A 507 23.01 16.73 19.72
C GLY A 507 21.83 15.76 19.78
N ILE A 508 21.27 15.39 18.61
CA ILE A 508 20.25 14.35 18.52
C ILE A 508 20.94 13.00 18.72
N ASN A 509 20.41 12.20 19.63
CA ASN A 509 21.04 10.95 20.03
C ASN A 509 20.99 9.91 18.90
N TRP A 510 19.81 9.34 18.63
CA TRP A 510 19.66 8.25 17.65
C TRP A 510 19.30 8.76 16.23
N LYS A 511 19.90 8.16 15.19
CA LYS A 511 19.60 8.48 13.77
C LYS A 511 19.08 7.22 13.07
N PHE A 512 17.80 7.20 12.71
CA PHE A 512 17.15 6.05 12.07
C PHE A 512 16.97 6.28 10.57
N ILE A 513 17.72 5.53 9.76
CA ILE A 513 17.69 5.63 8.30
C ILE A 513 16.85 4.47 7.74
N PHE A 514 15.70 4.80 7.16
CA PHE A 514 14.73 3.84 6.66
C PHE A 514 14.95 3.58 5.16
N SER A 515 15.27 2.33 4.81
CA SER A 515 15.56 1.89 3.44
C SER A 515 14.65 0.73 3.06
N THR A 516 14.16 0.64 1.82
CA THR A 516 13.33 -0.51 1.41
C THR A 516 14.14 -1.72 0.96
N VAL A 517 15.47 -1.61 0.98
CA VAL A 517 16.41 -2.71 0.72
C VAL A 517 17.56 -2.70 1.74
N PRO A 518 18.07 -3.87 2.17
CA PRO A 518 19.15 -3.97 3.15
C PRO A 518 20.46 -3.31 2.70
N ILE A 519 21.10 -2.57 3.62
CA ILE A 519 22.46 -2.00 3.44
C ILE A 519 23.56 -2.95 3.90
N GLN A 520 23.30 -3.87 4.82
CA GLN A 520 24.26 -4.85 5.31
C GLN A 520 24.68 -5.83 4.20
N ASN A 521 25.83 -6.47 4.40
CA ASN A 521 26.27 -7.51 3.50
C ASN A 521 25.54 -8.83 3.80
N LEU A 522 24.77 -9.35 2.83
CA LEU A 522 23.98 -10.59 2.98
C LEU A 522 24.43 -11.70 2.03
N GLY A 523 25.57 -11.52 1.35
CA GLY A 523 26.09 -12.47 0.40
C GLY A 523 25.48 -12.27 -1.00
N LEU A 524 25.68 -13.25 -1.89
CA LEU A 524 25.44 -13.02 -3.32
C LEU A 524 23.97 -13.04 -3.72
N TYR A 525 23.11 -13.73 -2.97
CA TYR A 525 21.69 -13.87 -3.29
C TYR A 525 21.02 -12.50 -3.34
N ASP A 526 20.49 -12.13 -4.51
CA ASP A 526 19.85 -10.85 -4.79
C ASP A 526 20.71 -9.59 -4.49
N SER A 527 22.03 -9.76 -4.33
CA SER A 527 22.97 -8.67 -4.00
C SER A 527 22.92 -7.52 -5.01
N ALA A 528 22.66 -7.81 -6.29
CA ALA A 528 22.62 -6.79 -7.33
C ALA A 528 21.48 -5.77 -7.18
N ASN A 529 20.39 -6.13 -6.50
CA ASN A 529 19.23 -5.27 -6.29
C ASN A 529 19.28 -4.46 -4.99
N ARG A 530 20.25 -4.75 -4.11
CA ARG A 530 20.47 -4.08 -2.82
C ARG A 530 21.70 -3.18 -2.85
N TRP A 531 22.03 -2.56 -1.72
CA TRP A 531 23.19 -1.68 -1.59
C TRP A 531 24.53 -2.34 -1.96
N GLU A 532 24.66 -3.67 -1.83
CA GLU A 532 25.84 -4.43 -2.27
C GLU A 532 26.10 -4.28 -3.78
N GLY A 533 25.02 -4.22 -4.57
CA GLY A 533 25.08 -3.94 -5.99
C GLY A 533 25.59 -2.53 -6.29
N TYR A 534 25.50 -1.58 -5.35
CA TYR A 534 25.90 -0.17 -5.47
C TYR A 534 27.01 0.16 -4.44
N ALA A 535 27.98 -0.74 -4.28
CA ALA A 535 28.99 -0.70 -3.23
C ALA A 535 29.80 0.59 -3.16
N ALA A 536 30.04 1.29 -4.29
CA ALA A 536 30.73 2.58 -4.27
C ALA A 536 29.97 3.67 -3.48
N GLU A 537 28.65 3.78 -3.68
CA GLU A 537 27.78 4.73 -2.98
C GLU A 537 27.55 4.28 -1.53
N ARG A 538 27.37 2.97 -1.31
CA ARG A 538 27.33 2.38 0.04
C ARG A 538 28.56 2.75 0.86
N ARG A 539 29.76 2.54 0.30
CA ARG A 539 31.03 2.94 0.91
C ARG A 539 31.06 4.43 1.20
N ASP A 540 30.71 5.26 0.22
CA ASP A 540 30.75 6.72 0.35
C ASP A 540 29.85 7.24 1.49
N LEU A 541 28.71 6.60 1.74
CA LEU A 541 27.83 6.92 2.87
C LEU A 541 28.38 6.43 4.21
N LEU A 542 28.76 5.15 4.32
CA LEU A 542 29.27 4.58 5.58
C LEU A 542 30.60 5.21 6.01
N GLN A 543 31.48 5.48 5.04
CA GLN A 543 32.73 6.20 5.29
C GLN A 543 32.47 7.64 5.74
N PHE A 544 31.44 8.31 5.22
CA PHE A 544 31.07 9.64 5.68
C PHE A 544 30.59 9.63 7.13
N ILE A 545 29.77 8.65 7.51
CA ILE A 545 29.31 8.46 8.89
C ILE A 545 30.51 8.26 9.83
N ASP A 546 31.41 7.33 9.48
CA ASP A 546 32.62 7.02 10.26
C ASP A 546 33.57 8.22 10.41
N GLN A 547 33.94 8.87 9.29
CA GLN A 547 34.90 9.99 9.31
C GLN A 547 34.39 11.24 10.03
N ASN A 548 33.08 11.41 10.14
CA ASN A 548 32.47 12.53 10.86
C ASN A 548 32.06 12.16 12.29
N ASN A 549 32.34 10.93 12.76
CA ASN A 549 31.94 10.41 14.07
C ASN A 549 30.43 10.63 14.33
N ILE A 550 29.60 10.25 13.37
CA ILE A 550 28.14 10.31 13.52
C ILE A 550 27.71 9.05 14.28
N GLU A 551 27.43 9.22 15.56
CA GLU A 551 27.15 8.12 16.51
C GLU A 551 25.69 7.67 16.45
N ASN A 552 25.41 6.47 16.97
CA ASN A 552 24.06 5.93 17.19
C ASN A 552 23.20 5.90 15.90
N VAL A 553 23.80 5.49 14.79
CA VAL A 553 23.14 5.35 13.47
C VAL A 553 22.59 3.94 13.30
N VAL A 554 21.30 3.86 13.01
CA VAL A 554 20.58 2.60 12.78
C VAL A 554 19.89 2.65 11.43
N PHE A 555 20.30 1.80 10.51
CA PHE A 555 19.52 1.52 9.32
C PHE A 555 18.37 0.59 9.68
N VAL A 556 17.14 0.92 9.27
CA VAL A 556 15.95 0.09 9.44
C VAL A 556 15.43 -0.26 8.06
N SER A 557 15.53 -1.54 7.68
CA SER A 557 15.31 -1.93 6.28
C SER A 557 14.24 -2.98 6.06
N GLY A 558 13.56 -2.94 4.92
CA GLY A 558 12.63 -4.00 4.47
C GLY A 558 13.28 -4.94 3.45
N GLY A 559 12.48 -5.67 2.68
CA GLY A 559 12.89 -6.29 1.42
C GLY A 559 13.67 -7.61 1.53
N ALA A 560 14.00 -8.07 2.74
CA ALA A 560 14.58 -9.40 2.95
C ALA A 560 13.57 -10.40 3.51
N GLY A 561 12.33 -10.03 3.82
CA GLY A 561 11.33 -10.99 4.33
C GLY A 561 11.68 -11.63 5.69
N GLY A 562 12.43 -10.94 6.56
CA GLY A 562 12.84 -11.44 7.87
C GLY A 562 13.65 -10.43 8.67
N THR A 563 13.80 -10.68 9.98
CA THR A 563 14.64 -9.86 10.85
C THR A 563 16.09 -10.30 10.82
N ILE A 564 16.99 -9.39 10.45
CA ILE A 564 18.44 -9.61 10.37
C ILE A 564 19.14 -8.39 10.95
N VAL A 565 20.00 -8.59 11.96
CA VAL A 565 20.66 -7.51 12.69
C VAL A 565 22.17 -7.66 12.67
N ASN A 566 22.87 -6.65 12.15
CA ASN A 566 24.31 -6.64 11.95
C ASN A 566 24.95 -5.28 12.25
N GLU A 567 26.18 -5.30 12.75
CA GLU A 567 27.09 -4.14 12.67
C GLU A 567 27.47 -3.91 11.19
N LEU A 568 27.56 -2.65 10.79
CA LEU A 568 27.88 -2.28 9.43
C LEU A 568 29.38 -2.01 9.28
N SER A 569 29.96 -2.62 8.25
CA SER A 569 31.31 -2.37 7.80
C SER A 569 31.35 -1.94 6.33
N TYR A 570 32.41 -1.25 5.93
CA TYR A 570 32.67 -0.87 4.54
C TYR A 570 34.09 -1.23 4.10
N GLN A 571 34.32 -1.33 2.79
CA GLN A 571 35.65 -1.57 2.22
C GLN A 571 36.06 -0.37 1.35
N LEU A 572 37.36 -0.06 1.30
CA LEU A 572 37.87 0.99 0.39
C LEU A 572 37.80 0.56 -1.08
N ASN A 573 37.91 -0.74 -1.34
CA ASN A 573 37.72 -1.38 -2.63
C ASN A 573 37.31 -2.84 -2.38
N PHE A 574 36.77 -3.54 -3.39
CA PHE A 574 36.22 -4.89 -3.21
C PHE A 574 37.22 -5.94 -2.72
N ASP A 575 38.51 -5.72 -2.95
CA ASP A 575 39.62 -6.60 -2.59
C ASP A 575 40.35 -6.19 -1.29
N GLN A 576 39.79 -5.22 -0.55
CA GLN A 576 40.36 -4.72 0.69
C GLN A 576 39.60 -5.24 1.92
N PRO A 577 40.21 -5.28 3.11
CA PRO A 577 39.53 -5.68 4.33
C PRO A 577 38.32 -4.78 4.66
N GLN A 578 37.34 -5.36 5.37
CA GLN A 578 36.25 -4.60 5.98
C GLN A 578 36.77 -3.65 7.06
N ILE A 579 36.16 -2.47 7.11
CA ILE A 579 36.40 -1.42 8.11
C ILE A 579 35.12 -1.29 8.92
N PRO A 580 35.11 -1.67 10.21
CA PRO A 580 33.92 -1.63 11.05
C PRO A 580 33.56 -0.19 11.42
N THR A 581 32.28 0.15 11.27
CA THR A 581 31.69 1.42 11.76
C THR A 581 30.98 1.17 13.10
N ASP A 582 30.44 2.22 13.69
CA ASP A 582 29.54 2.11 14.87
C ASP A 582 28.05 2.13 14.45
N ALA A 583 27.76 2.08 13.15
CA ALA A 583 26.41 1.99 12.64
C ALA A 583 25.95 0.53 12.57
N ILE A 584 24.66 0.30 12.76
CA ILE A 584 24.03 -1.02 12.62
C ILE A 584 22.92 -1.00 11.59
N GLU A 585 22.51 -2.17 11.14
CA GLU A 585 21.23 -2.36 10.46
C GLU A 585 20.35 -3.34 11.22
N ILE A 586 19.05 -3.03 11.26
CA ILE A 586 17.97 -3.92 11.68
C ILE A 586 17.01 -4.04 10.49
N THR A 587 17.11 -5.12 9.73
CA THR A 587 16.11 -5.46 8.72
C THR A 587 14.85 -5.99 9.42
N VAL A 588 13.66 -5.63 8.95
CA VAL A 588 12.37 -6.02 9.53
C VAL A 588 11.66 -7.08 8.68
N GLY A 589 10.85 -7.89 9.34
CA GLY A 589 10.08 -8.95 8.69
C GLY A 589 8.94 -8.46 7.80
N SER A 590 8.42 -9.37 6.97
CA SER A 590 7.25 -9.14 6.11
C SER A 590 5.94 -9.23 6.92
N ILE A 591 4.92 -8.44 6.56
CA ILE A 591 3.58 -8.56 7.17
C ILE A 591 2.78 -9.75 6.63
N GLY A 592 3.08 -10.16 5.40
CA GLY A 592 2.45 -11.29 4.73
C GLY A 592 2.83 -11.29 3.25
N TYR A 593 3.77 -12.15 2.88
CA TYR A 593 4.26 -12.32 1.50
C TYR A 593 4.34 -13.81 1.15
N GLN A 594 3.98 -14.21 -0.06
CA GLN A 594 4.09 -15.59 -0.54
C GLN A 594 4.75 -15.68 -1.91
N LEU A 595 5.32 -16.86 -2.18
CA LEU A 595 5.97 -17.23 -3.43
C LEU A 595 5.18 -18.35 -4.10
N ASP A 596 5.06 -18.28 -5.42
CA ASP A 596 4.45 -19.32 -6.24
C ASP A 596 5.54 -20.25 -6.78
N LEU A 597 5.57 -21.50 -6.32
CA LEU A 597 6.48 -22.54 -6.82
C LEU A 597 5.89 -23.36 -7.98
N SER A 598 4.82 -22.88 -8.63
CA SER A 598 4.00 -23.54 -9.65
C SER A 598 3.18 -24.75 -9.20
N SER A 599 3.66 -25.51 -8.21
CA SER A 599 2.99 -26.66 -7.62
C SER A 599 2.25 -26.30 -6.32
N ASN A 600 2.74 -25.30 -5.59
CA ASN A 600 2.18 -24.80 -4.34
C ASN A 600 2.65 -23.37 -4.05
N PHE A 601 1.91 -22.69 -3.17
CA PHE A 601 2.39 -21.48 -2.52
C PHE A 601 3.22 -21.85 -1.29
N ILE A 602 4.28 -21.08 -1.04
CA ILE A 602 5.03 -21.08 0.22
C ILE A 602 5.11 -19.66 0.77
N PRO A 603 5.30 -19.48 2.09
CA PRO A 603 5.63 -18.18 2.64
C PRO A 603 6.92 -17.60 2.05
N GLY A 604 6.86 -16.35 1.59
CA GLY A 604 8.00 -15.57 1.13
C GLY A 604 8.71 -14.93 2.33
N THR A 605 9.40 -15.77 3.09
CA THR A 605 10.30 -15.33 4.17
C THR A 605 11.74 -15.55 3.71
N TRP A 606 12.72 -14.79 4.23
CA TRP A 606 14.12 -14.93 3.78
C TRP A 606 14.59 -16.38 3.86
N GLY A 607 14.29 -17.07 4.95
CA GLY A 607 14.73 -18.44 5.16
C GLY A 607 14.14 -19.39 4.11
N SER A 608 12.86 -19.21 3.81
CA SER A 608 12.19 -19.96 2.73
C SER A 608 12.80 -19.63 1.37
N GLU A 609 13.14 -18.36 1.11
CA GLU A 609 13.78 -17.95 -0.14
C GLU A 609 15.18 -18.55 -0.30
N ILE A 610 16.04 -18.45 0.71
CA ILE A 610 17.39 -19.02 0.67
C ILE A 610 17.34 -20.52 0.40
N MET A 611 16.43 -21.25 1.07
CA MET A 611 16.33 -22.71 0.90
C MET A 611 15.81 -23.13 -0.49
N ASN A 612 15.10 -22.25 -1.22
CA ASN A 612 14.50 -22.57 -2.52
C ASN A 612 15.18 -21.89 -3.71
N PHE A 613 15.83 -20.74 -3.53
CA PHE A 613 16.19 -19.83 -4.62
C PHE A 613 17.61 -19.28 -4.58
N SER A 614 18.50 -19.65 -3.64
CA SER A 614 19.85 -19.08 -3.53
C SER A 614 20.71 -19.34 -4.79
N SER A 615 20.45 -18.55 -5.83
CA SER A 615 21.17 -18.35 -7.09
C SER A 615 21.93 -19.56 -7.68
N ILE A 616 21.26 -20.73 -7.83
CA ILE A 616 21.71 -21.96 -8.53
C ILE A 616 22.34 -23.03 -7.59
N ASP A 617 21.50 -23.91 -7.00
CA ASP A 617 21.81 -25.23 -6.36
C ASP A 617 23.18 -25.42 -5.66
N THR A 618 23.59 -24.47 -4.80
CA THR A 618 24.75 -24.67 -3.90
C THR A 618 24.38 -25.38 -2.60
N ILE A 619 23.10 -25.34 -2.20
CA ILE A 619 22.59 -26.06 -1.03
C ILE A 619 22.27 -27.49 -1.45
N SER A 620 22.99 -28.47 -0.88
CA SER A 620 22.81 -29.90 -1.19
C SER A 620 21.40 -30.38 -0.82
N GLN A 621 20.93 -31.43 -1.50
CA GLN A 621 19.66 -32.08 -1.14
C GLN A 621 19.67 -32.55 0.33
N ASP A 622 20.79 -33.12 0.80
CA ASP A 622 20.94 -33.53 2.20
C ASP A 622 20.72 -32.35 3.18
N ALA A 623 21.19 -31.14 2.83
CA ALA A 623 20.97 -29.95 3.65
C ALA A 623 19.50 -29.50 3.63
N LYS A 624 18.82 -29.61 2.47
CA LYS A 624 17.38 -29.35 2.34
C LYS A 624 16.55 -30.36 3.15
N ASP A 625 16.94 -31.63 3.14
CA ASP A 625 16.29 -32.69 3.90
C ASP A 625 16.47 -32.48 5.42
N ILE A 626 17.69 -32.13 5.87
CA ILE A 626 17.94 -31.76 7.28
C ILE A 626 17.06 -30.57 7.68
N TYR A 627 17.00 -29.53 6.85
CA TYR A 627 16.18 -28.35 7.12
C TYR A 627 14.68 -28.69 7.22
N ALA A 628 14.18 -29.56 6.34
CA ALA A 628 12.78 -29.97 6.33
C ALA A 628 12.37 -30.78 7.58
N ASP A 629 13.32 -31.47 8.21
CA ASP A 629 13.12 -32.22 9.45
C ASP A 629 13.21 -31.36 10.73
N LEU A 630 13.46 -30.04 10.62
CA LEU A 630 13.52 -29.14 11.78
C LEU A 630 12.12 -28.74 12.26
N ASP A 631 11.86 -28.97 13.56
CA ASP A 631 10.52 -28.81 14.16
C ASP A 631 10.15 -27.36 14.55
N THR A 632 11.09 -26.42 14.54
CA THR A 632 10.85 -25.04 15.00
C THR A 632 11.45 -23.97 14.09
N ALA A 633 10.79 -22.82 13.99
CA ALA A 633 11.29 -21.64 13.27
C ALA A 633 12.69 -21.23 13.77
N SER A 634 12.93 -21.25 15.08
CA SER A 634 14.25 -20.90 15.65
C SER A 634 15.36 -21.88 15.22
N SER A 635 15.09 -23.17 15.14
CA SER A 635 16.06 -24.13 14.61
C SER A 635 16.31 -23.95 13.11
N GLN A 636 15.28 -23.60 12.35
CA GLN A 636 15.39 -23.28 10.92
C GLN A 636 16.20 -21.99 10.70
N ASP A 637 15.97 -20.96 11.50
CA ASP A 637 16.73 -19.71 11.51
C ASP A 637 18.22 -19.99 11.75
N GLN A 638 18.57 -20.76 12.78
CA GLN A 638 19.95 -21.11 13.10
C GLN A 638 20.64 -21.86 11.95
N PHE A 639 19.91 -22.77 11.28
CA PHE A 639 20.42 -23.51 10.15
C PHE A 639 20.71 -22.60 8.95
N VAL A 640 19.78 -21.71 8.61
CA VAL A 640 19.96 -20.74 7.52
C VAL A 640 21.08 -19.75 7.86
N GLN A 641 21.16 -19.26 9.10
CA GLN A 641 22.22 -18.37 9.56
C GLN A 641 23.60 -19.01 9.41
N MET A 642 23.74 -20.30 9.75
CA MET A 642 24.99 -21.05 9.57
C MET A 642 25.40 -21.09 8.09
N ILE A 643 24.46 -21.35 7.18
CA ILE A 643 24.74 -21.35 5.72
C ILE A 643 25.22 -19.97 5.26
N LEU A 644 24.49 -18.92 5.64
CA LEU A 644 24.83 -17.55 5.25
C LEU A 644 26.19 -17.12 5.82
N ASN A 645 26.46 -17.37 7.10
CA ASN A 645 27.74 -17.03 7.73
C ASN A 645 28.92 -17.74 7.06
N ASN A 646 28.75 -18.98 6.60
CA ASN A 646 29.79 -19.67 5.83
C ASN A 646 30.07 -18.96 4.50
N GLN A 647 29.04 -18.44 3.83
CA GLN A 647 29.21 -17.68 2.59
C GLN A 647 29.84 -16.30 2.85
N LEU A 648 29.37 -15.58 3.87
CA LEU A 648 29.90 -14.27 4.27
C LEU A 648 31.40 -14.36 4.60
N ASN A 649 31.80 -15.38 5.37
CA ASN A 649 33.20 -15.64 5.69
C ASN A 649 34.07 -15.87 4.44
N GLN A 650 33.55 -16.52 3.39
CA GLN A 650 34.28 -16.72 2.13
C GLN A 650 34.47 -15.41 1.36
N LEU A 651 33.54 -14.48 1.50
CA LEU A 651 33.60 -13.13 0.89
C LEU A 651 34.41 -12.14 1.75
N GLY A 652 34.89 -12.55 2.93
CA GLY A 652 35.58 -11.67 3.87
C GLY A 652 34.65 -10.67 4.56
N TYR A 653 33.36 -11.01 4.69
CA TYR A 653 32.35 -10.22 5.38
C TYR A 653 32.13 -10.71 6.81
N ASP A 654 31.64 -9.82 7.66
CA ASP A 654 31.35 -10.11 9.05
C ASP A 654 30.16 -11.08 9.16
N PRO A 655 30.19 -12.03 10.11
CA PRO A 655 29.07 -12.94 10.34
C PRO A 655 27.85 -12.20 10.89
N ILE A 656 26.67 -12.80 10.69
CA ILE A 656 25.42 -12.21 11.14
C ILE A 656 25.34 -12.20 12.67
N GLY A 657 25.05 -11.04 13.26
CA GLY A 657 24.80 -10.82 14.68
C GLY A 657 25.48 -9.56 15.22
N LEU A 658 25.25 -9.28 16.50
CA LEU A 658 25.98 -8.26 17.26
C LEU A 658 26.97 -8.85 18.28
N ASP A 659 27.09 -10.18 18.31
CA ASP A 659 28.06 -10.86 19.17
C ASP A 659 29.49 -10.50 18.73
N GLU A 660 30.35 -10.10 19.68
CA GLU A 660 31.75 -9.72 19.42
C GLU A 660 31.94 -8.46 18.53
N THR A 661 30.92 -7.60 18.41
CA THR A 661 30.97 -6.31 17.69
C THR A 661 31.44 -5.15 18.58
N LYS A 662 31.68 -3.95 18.01
CA LYS A 662 31.96 -2.75 18.83
C LYS A 662 30.72 -2.23 19.54
N VAL A 663 29.55 -2.54 19.00
CA VAL A 663 28.24 -2.11 19.51
C VAL A 663 27.93 -2.85 20.82
N ASN A 664 27.69 -2.10 21.88
CA ASN A 664 27.33 -2.67 23.17
C ASN A 664 25.84 -3.04 23.20
N ALA A 665 25.54 -4.28 22.83
CA ALA A 665 24.19 -4.84 22.79
C ALA A 665 24.02 -6.05 23.72
N GLU A 666 22.85 -6.16 24.35
CA GLU A 666 22.43 -7.28 25.19
C GLU A 666 21.23 -8.00 24.54
N LEU A 667 21.42 -9.26 24.14
CA LEU A 667 20.34 -10.11 23.68
C LEU A 667 19.53 -10.65 24.87
N ILE A 668 18.24 -10.33 24.92
CA ILE A 668 17.34 -10.71 26.02
C ILE A 668 16.55 -11.98 25.66
N LYS A 669 16.09 -12.09 24.41
CA LYS A 669 15.29 -13.23 23.91
C LYS A 669 15.58 -13.48 22.44
N GLY A 670 15.57 -14.76 22.05
CA GLY A 670 15.63 -15.16 20.65
C GLY A 670 17.03 -15.05 20.07
N SER A 671 17.16 -14.40 18.93
CA SER A 671 18.40 -14.21 18.17
C SER A 671 18.36 -12.88 17.40
N TYR A 672 19.50 -12.47 16.86
CA TYR A 672 19.63 -11.37 15.89
C TYR A 672 19.18 -11.75 14.47
N PHE A 673 18.68 -12.98 14.28
CA PHE A 673 18.33 -13.56 12.99
C PHE A 673 17.04 -14.38 13.11
N ALA A 674 15.92 -13.81 12.68
CA ALA A 674 14.59 -14.41 12.76
C ALA A 674 13.87 -14.24 11.42
N VAL A 675 13.91 -15.26 10.58
CA VAL A 675 13.62 -15.17 9.14
C VAL A 675 12.61 -16.20 8.63
N HIS A 676 11.84 -16.81 9.55
CA HIS A 676 10.74 -17.73 9.24
C HIS A 676 9.40 -17.27 9.82
N ASN A 677 9.22 -15.96 10.04
CA ASN A 677 8.03 -15.38 10.64
C ASN A 677 7.52 -14.16 9.86
N PHE A 678 6.19 -13.96 9.87
CA PHE A 678 5.60 -12.67 9.51
C PHE A 678 5.48 -11.79 10.75
N GLY A 679 5.64 -10.48 10.62
CA GLY A 679 5.76 -9.64 11.80
C GLY A 679 6.06 -8.16 11.57
N TRP A 680 6.37 -7.49 12.68
CA TRP A 680 6.78 -6.10 12.73
C TRP A 680 7.75 -5.88 13.91
N THR A 681 8.51 -4.79 13.86
CA THR A 681 9.54 -4.51 14.87
C THR A 681 9.22 -3.20 15.60
N GLU A 682 9.23 -3.24 16.93
CA GLU A 682 9.05 -2.10 17.84
C GLU A 682 10.40 -1.60 18.34
N PHE A 683 10.57 -0.29 18.36
CA PHE A 683 11.77 0.41 18.83
C PHE A 683 11.36 1.33 19.97
N ILE A 684 12.09 1.27 21.09
CA ILE A 684 11.81 2.04 22.31
C ILE A 684 13.11 2.67 22.80
N ILE A 685 13.19 3.98 22.77
CA ILE A 685 14.27 4.75 23.42
C ILE A 685 13.80 5.11 24.82
N ASP A 686 14.56 4.66 25.82
CA ASP A 686 14.26 4.96 27.21
C ASP A 686 14.47 6.47 27.52
N PRO A 687 13.51 7.16 28.15
CA PRO A 687 13.60 8.60 28.39
C PRO A 687 14.79 9.03 29.26
N GLN A 688 15.34 8.14 30.09
CA GLN A 688 16.39 8.49 31.07
C GLN A 688 17.76 8.00 30.64
N THR A 689 17.86 6.71 30.33
CA THR A 689 19.10 6.02 29.98
C THR A 689 19.43 6.15 28.51
N GLN A 690 18.44 6.49 27.67
CA GLN A 690 18.55 6.58 26.21
C GLN A 690 18.98 5.29 25.51
N LYS A 691 18.94 4.15 26.22
CA LYS A 691 19.11 2.84 25.61
C LYS A 691 17.99 2.57 24.61
N LEU A 692 18.34 1.94 23.50
CA LEU A 692 17.40 1.49 22.48
C LEU A 692 17.03 0.03 22.76
N GLN A 693 15.78 -0.21 23.14
CA GLN A 693 15.20 -1.55 23.18
C GLN A 693 14.50 -1.84 21.86
N VAL A 694 14.74 -3.04 21.32
CA VAL A 694 14.11 -3.54 20.10
C VAL A 694 13.32 -4.80 20.41
N ASN A 695 12.03 -4.83 20.05
CA ASN A 695 11.16 -5.99 20.18
C ASN A 695 10.66 -6.42 18.80
N VAL A 696 10.97 -7.64 18.39
CA VAL A 696 10.50 -8.22 17.13
C VAL A 696 9.26 -9.05 17.43
N TYR A 697 8.11 -8.63 16.92
CA TYR A 697 6.86 -9.38 17.03
C TYR A 697 6.68 -10.26 15.80
N GLY A 698 6.35 -11.52 16.01
CA GLY A 698 6.13 -12.48 14.95
C GLY A 698 4.91 -13.37 15.17
N ILE A 699 4.43 -13.91 14.07
CA ILE A 699 3.49 -15.05 14.02
C ILE A 699 4.06 -16.12 13.10
N ASP A 700 3.53 -17.34 13.20
CA ASP A 700 3.75 -18.34 12.17
C ASP A 700 3.26 -17.78 10.82
N PRO A 701 3.99 -18.01 9.71
CA PRO A 701 3.58 -17.55 8.40
C PRO A 701 2.44 -18.39 7.82
N TYR A 702 1.80 -17.90 6.76
CA TYR A 702 0.68 -18.56 6.08
C TYR A 702 0.61 -18.15 4.61
N THR A 703 -0.14 -18.91 3.83
CA THR A 703 -0.35 -18.70 2.40
C THR A 703 -1.83 -18.40 2.11
N GLN A 704 -2.11 -18.03 0.86
CA GLN A 704 -3.49 -17.85 0.39
C GLN A 704 -4.30 -19.16 0.49
N THR A 705 -3.65 -20.31 0.29
CA THR A 705 -4.27 -21.64 0.47
C THR A 705 -4.71 -21.85 1.92
N ASP A 706 -3.92 -21.39 2.88
CA ASP A 706 -4.26 -21.51 4.30
C ASP A 706 -5.45 -20.61 4.66
N ILE A 707 -5.50 -19.38 4.14
CA ILE A 707 -6.67 -18.51 4.33
C ILE A 707 -7.95 -19.15 3.80
N GLN A 708 -7.87 -19.84 2.67
CA GLN A 708 -9.04 -20.49 2.06
C GLN A 708 -9.47 -21.76 2.79
N SER A 709 -8.52 -22.50 3.37
CA SER A 709 -8.78 -23.82 3.97
C SER A 709 -9.01 -23.79 5.47
N ILE A 710 -8.29 -22.92 6.20
CA ILE A 710 -8.30 -22.82 7.66
C ILE A 710 -8.37 -21.35 8.14
N PRO A 711 -9.32 -20.52 7.65
CA PRO A 711 -9.36 -19.08 7.97
C PRO A 711 -9.44 -18.79 9.47
N ALA A 712 -10.14 -19.64 10.24
CA ALA A 712 -10.26 -19.50 11.69
C ALA A 712 -8.91 -19.64 12.40
N ASP A 713 -8.04 -20.54 11.95
CA ASP A 713 -6.73 -20.73 12.56
C ASP A 713 -5.81 -19.53 12.29
N ILE A 714 -5.94 -18.90 11.12
CA ILE A 714 -5.18 -17.70 10.74
C ILE A 714 -5.62 -16.49 11.57
N ILE A 715 -6.92 -16.19 11.63
CA ILE A 715 -7.42 -14.99 12.33
C ILE A 715 -7.26 -15.04 13.85
N ASN A 716 -7.07 -16.24 14.42
CA ASN A 716 -6.86 -16.42 15.85
C ASN A 716 -5.38 -16.34 16.28
N ARG A 717 -4.42 -16.29 15.34
CA ARG A 717 -3.00 -16.09 15.67
C ARG A 717 -2.81 -14.77 16.41
N GLN A 718 -1.85 -14.74 17.34
CA GLN A 718 -1.51 -13.53 18.09
C GLN A 718 -0.03 -13.21 17.90
N PRO A 719 0.35 -11.95 17.61
CA PRO A 719 1.75 -11.57 17.52
C PRO A 719 2.44 -11.71 18.88
N GLU A 720 3.58 -12.40 18.91
CA GLU A 720 4.40 -12.59 20.11
C GLU A 720 5.82 -12.08 19.90
N ILE A 721 6.51 -11.68 20.97
CA ILE A 721 7.92 -11.29 20.87
C ILE A 721 8.75 -12.54 20.56
N ILE A 722 9.34 -12.61 19.37
CA ILE A 722 10.21 -13.72 18.93
C ILE A 722 11.70 -13.40 19.12
N SER A 723 12.06 -12.11 19.12
CA SER A 723 13.40 -11.62 19.43
C SER A 723 13.33 -10.31 20.20
N GLN A 724 14.26 -10.11 21.14
CA GLN A 724 14.37 -8.90 21.95
C GLN A 724 15.81 -8.65 22.34
N PHE A 725 16.26 -7.41 22.18
CA PHE A 725 17.59 -6.97 22.59
C PHE A 725 17.60 -5.48 22.96
N VAL A 726 18.64 -5.06 23.65
CA VAL A 726 18.87 -3.67 24.08
C VAL A 726 20.24 -3.22 23.61
N ILE A 727 20.36 -1.99 23.14
CA ILE A 727 21.60 -1.37 22.69
C ILE A 727 21.87 -0.13 23.53
N ASP A 728 23.09 -0.02 24.04
CA ASP A 728 23.55 1.17 24.75
C ASP A 728 23.86 2.29 23.74
N SER A 729 23.41 3.51 24.05
CA SER A 729 23.86 4.68 23.28
C SER A 729 25.33 4.95 23.57
N VAL A 730 26.09 5.28 22.52
CA VAL A 730 27.48 5.73 22.59
C VAL A 730 27.55 7.16 23.11
#